data_AF-A0A7G5ZHS1-F1
#
_entry.id   AF-A0A7G5ZHS1-F1
#
_cell.length_a   1.000
_cell.length_b   1.000
_cell.length_c   1.000
_cell.angle_alpha   90.00
_cell.angle_beta   90.00
_cell.angle_gamma   90.00
#
_symmetry.space_group_name_H-M   'P 1'
#
loop_
_entity.id
_entity.type
_entity.pdbx_description
1 polymer ?
#
loop_
_entity_poly.entity_id
_entity_poly.type
_entity_poly.pdbx_seq_one_letter_code
_entity_poly.pdbx_strand_id
1 'polypeptide(L)'
;MKTIHGIALAIALAAAFNLAHAVNKPGVDAFFDAMTIEAAPGQQARFVAGDNLAGYFEGFTHSVDAGAGYVFKSGTVFHNYLSLVDGARNERASGRERVLPYGHRVDYANGSSEELALLSKQRALALRVSAAQPARLALRALLKTQGAVMQSDGVVIVAPGKDARLYMALATDRPFTLEEGLTLRATAPGTSLLVVAAFADSAHEAAARARALAAGDPIGDERRATYAAPTRSYLATNDTEYDKALNWAKASSRLFVVDEYGAGIWAGLPGFRENWGRDTFIALPGTLLVSGEFDSARAVLANFARYQNLRTPRDADYGRIPNRVSPDEIIYNTVDGTPWMLREAFEYIRYTGDRAFAADMYKLAVPYFEGAIANHVDSDGLLRHAASDTWMDARVENPTHQPWSDRGPRAVEIQALWYTALQTGAWFAEQAGDTGRAQQWRALASKAQASFLRLFWDGEVMADRLRQDGSRDVKVRPNQLMLASIPFDDFVPPAVQARVTRNAVSQLLYPYGIASLSQDDPTFHPRHENPAFHHKDAAYHNGTIWGWNAGFTVTALNRFGYQDMGWALTQNLGRQILGLGTLGTLGSMSENLDALPHEGGRLQPTGTFAQSWSVAEYARNAYQDYVGFRPDLAENTLAFEPAIPAAWKRFEAILPFGQGESLDVDFRRVHGGQRWAPAPARQGGAYAAHGLAGRRQKSRADHVQAGAGQDGDPGPAWQARDPRRPRSRKPASARFVCRHDRHAALRRSKTLPQRGLPDAAQQDALRGIIERHEYR
;
A
#
# COMPACT_ATOMS: atom_id res chain seq x y z
N MET A 1 39.38 12.25 52.42
CA MET A 1 38.84 12.80 51.15
C MET A 1 39.36 11.96 49.99
N LYS A 2 38.49 11.60 49.01
CA LYS A 2 38.72 10.77 47.80
C LYS A 2 38.45 9.25 47.86
N THR A 3 37.24 8.80 48.25
CA THR A 3 36.74 7.46 47.83
C THR A 3 35.23 7.22 48.04
N ILE A 4 34.34 8.21 47.89
CA ILE A 4 32.88 7.97 48.03
C ILE A 4 32.03 8.53 46.86
N HIS A 5 32.62 9.27 45.91
CA HIS A 5 31.85 9.84 44.78
C HIS A 5 31.84 8.99 43.49
N GLY A 6 32.42 7.79 43.49
CA GLY A 6 32.54 6.95 42.28
C GLY A 6 31.42 5.93 42.05
N ILE A 7 30.62 5.61 43.07
CA ILE A 7 29.64 4.50 42.99
C ILE A 7 28.21 5.01 42.80
N ALA A 8 27.88 6.22 43.27
CA ALA A 8 26.57 6.83 43.02
C ALA A 8 26.38 7.29 41.55
N LEU A 9 27.45 7.64 40.84
CA LEU A 9 27.37 8.08 39.44
C LEU A 9 27.25 6.90 38.44
N ALA A 10 27.76 5.71 38.79
CA ALA A 10 27.67 4.52 37.96
C ALA A 10 26.29 3.85 38.01
N ILE A 11 25.58 3.96 39.14
CA ILE A 11 24.22 3.43 39.30
C ILE A 11 23.18 4.39 38.67
N ALA A 12 23.42 5.71 38.69
CA ALA A 12 22.58 6.69 37.99
C ALA A 12 22.71 6.60 36.45
N LEU A 13 23.90 6.26 35.92
CA LEU A 13 24.10 6.07 34.48
C LEU A 13 23.59 4.73 33.95
N ALA A 14 23.48 3.68 34.77
CA ALA A 14 22.89 2.41 34.35
C ALA A 14 21.35 2.42 34.31
N ALA A 15 20.71 3.27 35.11
CA ALA A 15 19.24 3.44 35.11
C ALA A 15 18.72 4.31 33.94
N ALA A 16 19.59 5.06 33.26
CA ALA A 16 19.21 5.94 32.15
C ALA A 16 19.08 5.25 30.78
N PHE A 17 19.43 3.96 30.65
CA PHE A 17 19.53 3.30 29.33
C PHE A 17 18.38 2.35 28.96
N ASN A 18 17.34 2.20 29.77
CA ASN A 18 16.27 1.21 29.52
C ASN A 18 14.85 1.75 29.35
N LEU A 19 14.68 3.05 29.14
CA LEU A 19 13.39 3.59 28.74
C LEU A 19 13.33 3.66 27.21
N ALA A 20 12.57 2.74 26.61
CA ALA A 20 12.00 2.97 25.31
C ALA A 20 11.26 4.33 25.37
N HIS A 21 11.72 5.28 24.57
CA HIS A 21 11.02 6.54 24.44
C HIS A 21 9.83 6.30 23.51
N ALA A 22 8.66 6.83 23.87
CA ALA A 22 7.51 6.82 22.97
C ALA A 22 7.93 7.45 21.64
N VAL A 23 7.55 6.85 20.52
CA VAL A 23 7.90 7.37 19.20
C VAL A 23 7.27 8.75 19.05
N ASN A 24 8.09 9.77 18.85
CA ASN A 24 7.60 11.15 18.81
C ASN A 24 7.13 11.48 17.39
N LYS A 25 5.83 11.32 17.14
CA LYS A 25 5.22 11.73 15.87
C LYS A 25 5.34 13.25 15.71
N PRO A 26 5.70 13.76 14.51
CA PRO A 26 5.65 15.20 14.25
C PRO A 26 4.21 15.70 14.45
N GLY A 27 4.06 16.93 14.92
CA GLY A 27 2.75 17.61 14.93
C GLY A 27 2.21 17.81 13.52
N VAL A 28 0.91 18.12 13.41
CA VAL A 28 0.19 18.23 12.12
C VAL A 28 0.93 19.13 11.11
N ASP A 29 1.36 20.32 11.52
CA ASP A 29 2.04 21.26 10.63
C ASP A 29 3.39 20.70 10.16
N ALA A 30 4.25 20.27 11.09
CA ALA A 30 5.57 19.71 10.78
C ALA A 30 5.49 18.46 9.90
N PHE A 31 4.44 17.64 10.06
CA PHE A 31 4.19 16.47 9.22
C PHE A 31 3.91 16.87 7.77
N PHE A 32 3.00 17.83 7.54
CA PHE A 32 2.69 18.27 6.18
C PHE A 32 3.81 19.10 5.54
N ASP A 33 4.56 19.87 6.33
CA ASP A 33 5.76 20.56 5.86
C ASP A 33 6.80 19.56 5.35
N ALA A 34 7.02 18.45 6.09
CA ALA A 34 7.92 17.38 5.64
C ALA A 34 7.40 16.62 4.40
N MET A 35 6.07 16.51 4.25
CA MET A 35 5.46 15.84 3.10
C MET A 35 5.43 16.71 1.85
N THR A 36 5.43 18.03 1.96
CA THR A 36 5.26 18.95 0.82
C THR A 36 6.11 18.58 -0.39
N ILE A 37 5.51 18.40 -1.57
CA ILE A 37 6.25 18.32 -2.84
C ILE A 37 6.20 19.71 -3.48
N GLU A 38 7.37 20.35 -3.64
CA GLU A 38 7.46 21.65 -4.30
C GLU A 38 7.62 21.46 -5.80
N ALA A 39 6.77 22.11 -6.58
CA ALA A 39 6.96 22.20 -8.02
C ALA A 39 7.88 23.38 -8.33
N ALA A 40 8.81 23.19 -9.27
CA ALA A 40 9.63 24.29 -9.75
C ALA A 40 8.76 25.31 -10.51
N PRO A 41 9.02 26.62 -10.41
CA PRO A 41 8.23 27.63 -11.12
C PRO A 41 8.07 27.31 -12.61
N GLY A 42 6.82 27.30 -13.10
CA GLY A 42 6.48 26.95 -14.47
C GLY A 42 6.43 25.44 -14.79
N GLN A 43 6.83 24.56 -13.87
CA GLN A 43 6.72 23.11 -14.04
C GLN A 43 5.27 22.66 -13.82
N GLN A 44 4.58 22.30 -14.89
CA GLN A 44 3.24 21.71 -14.78
C GLN A 44 3.35 20.21 -14.47
N ALA A 45 2.97 19.83 -13.25
CA ALA A 45 2.93 18.46 -12.78
C ALA A 45 1.52 18.14 -12.25
N ARG A 46 1.02 16.94 -12.57
CA ARG A 46 -0.31 16.49 -12.14
C ARG A 46 -0.28 16.19 -10.64
N PHE A 47 -1.36 16.54 -9.93
CA PHE A 47 -1.64 16.06 -8.58
C PHE A 47 -3.11 15.70 -8.43
N VAL A 48 -3.42 14.84 -7.46
CA VAL A 48 -4.78 14.41 -7.17
C VAL A 48 -5.08 14.36 -5.68
N ALA A 49 -6.33 14.60 -5.34
CA ALA A 49 -6.89 14.41 -4.00
C ALA A 49 -8.23 13.66 -4.11
N GLY A 50 -8.56 12.78 -3.16
CA GLY A 50 -9.81 12.03 -3.15
C GLY A 50 -10.81 12.58 -2.14
N ASP A 51 -12.10 12.50 -2.42
CA ASP A 51 -13.14 12.85 -1.44
C ASP A 51 -13.55 11.66 -0.55
N ASN A 52 -12.97 10.48 -0.81
CA ASN A 52 -13.27 9.20 -0.16
C ASN A 52 -14.74 8.76 -0.26
N LEU A 53 -15.52 9.29 -1.19
CA LEU A 53 -16.90 8.91 -1.43
C LEU A 53 -17.04 8.30 -2.81
N ALA A 54 -16.87 9.13 -3.85
CA ALA A 54 -17.09 8.79 -5.26
C ALA A 54 -16.46 9.83 -6.20
N GLY A 55 -15.58 10.69 -5.69
CA GLY A 55 -15.00 11.79 -6.44
C GLY A 55 -13.54 12.05 -6.09
N TYR A 56 -12.87 12.75 -6.99
CA TYR A 56 -11.48 13.17 -6.83
C TYR A 56 -11.27 14.50 -7.53
N PHE A 57 -10.32 15.29 -7.04
CA PHE A 57 -9.84 16.48 -7.70
C PHE A 57 -8.58 16.14 -8.50
N GLU A 58 -8.52 16.54 -9.77
CA GLU A 58 -7.33 16.50 -10.62
C GLU A 58 -6.92 17.92 -11.00
N GLY A 59 -5.71 18.31 -10.59
CA GLY A 59 -5.11 19.59 -10.92
C GLY A 59 -3.69 19.45 -11.46
N PHE A 60 -3.16 20.57 -11.97
CA PHE A 60 -1.78 20.70 -12.40
C PHE A 60 -1.15 21.91 -11.73
N THR A 61 0.07 21.75 -11.24
CA THR A 61 0.84 22.86 -10.69
C THR A 61 1.09 23.94 -11.73
N HIS A 62 1.18 25.19 -11.30
CA HIS A 62 1.40 26.38 -12.12
C HIS A 62 0.36 26.59 -13.24
N SER A 63 -0.82 25.97 -13.12
CA SER A 63 -1.89 26.05 -14.11
C SER A 63 -3.26 26.23 -13.45
N VAL A 64 -4.12 27.00 -14.12
CA VAL A 64 -5.55 27.11 -13.77
C VAL A 64 -6.44 26.42 -14.81
N ASP A 65 -5.87 26.08 -15.96
CA ASP A 65 -6.59 25.57 -17.14
C ASP A 65 -6.44 24.06 -17.30
N ALA A 66 -5.30 23.50 -16.89
CA ALA A 66 -5.02 22.07 -16.98
C ALA A 66 -5.67 21.29 -15.83
N GLY A 67 -6.03 20.03 -16.12
CA GLY A 67 -6.70 19.12 -15.19
C GLY A 67 -8.19 18.96 -15.47
N ALA A 68 -8.77 17.94 -14.84
CA ALA A 68 -10.19 17.66 -14.94
C ALA A 68 -11.02 18.42 -13.89
N GLY A 69 -10.40 18.99 -12.85
CA GLY A 69 -11.11 19.62 -11.73
C GLY A 69 -11.66 18.59 -10.75
N TYR A 70 -12.76 18.92 -10.06
CA TYR A 70 -13.43 17.97 -9.18
C TYR A 70 -14.38 17.07 -9.97
N VAL A 71 -13.90 15.85 -10.21
CA VAL A 71 -14.57 14.81 -10.98
C VAL A 71 -15.39 13.93 -10.04
N PHE A 72 -16.63 13.67 -10.40
CA PHE A 72 -17.50 12.70 -9.75
C PHE A 72 -18.29 11.92 -10.82
N LYS A 73 -19.16 10.97 -10.42
CA LYS A 73 -19.91 10.10 -11.36
C LYS A 73 -20.55 10.86 -12.53
N SER A 74 -21.16 12.01 -12.28
CA SER A 74 -21.86 12.78 -13.32
C SER A 74 -20.99 13.84 -14.00
N GLY A 75 -19.67 13.62 -14.05
CA GLY A 75 -18.71 14.55 -14.67
C GLY A 75 -18.17 15.59 -13.70
N THR A 76 -17.73 16.72 -14.26
CA THR A 76 -17.09 17.81 -13.52
C THR A 76 -17.95 19.06 -13.58
N VAL A 77 -18.25 19.64 -12.42
CA VAL A 77 -18.83 21.00 -12.32
C VAL A 77 -17.72 22.02 -12.05
N PHE A 78 -16.97 21.81 -10.97
CA PHE A 78 -15.87 22.69 -10.58
C PHE A 78 -14.57 22.31 -11.30
N HIS A 79 -14.03 23.23 -12.08
CA HIS A 79 -12.77 23.07 -12.80
C HIS A 79 -11.59 23.52 -11.94
N ASN A 80 -11.57 24.80 -11.53
CA ASN A 80 -10.46 25.40 -10.80
C ASN A 80 -10.90 26.74 -10.16
N TYR A 81 -9.96 27.58 -9.73
CA TYR A 81 -10.24 28.87 -9.12
C TYR A 81 -9.13 29.91 -9.39
N LEU A 82 -9.48 31.19 -9.31
CA LEU A 82 -8.55 32.32 -9.30
C LEU A 82 -8.62 33.06 -7.97
N SER A 83 -7.48 33.45 -7.41
CA SER A 83 -7.42 34.35 -6.25
C SER A 83 -7.03 35.77 -6.67
N LEU A 84 -7.60 36.76 -5.97
CA LEU A 84 -7.35 38.18 -6.21
C LEU A 84 -7.11 38.92 -4.89
N VAL A 85 -6.16 39.87 -4.92
CA VAL A 85 -5.81 40.77 -3.81
C VAL A 85 -5.87 42.20 -4.33
N ASP A 86 -6.73 43.04 -3.73
CA ASP A 86 -6.99 44.42 -4.17
C ASP A 86 -7.33 44.54 -5.67
N GLY A 87 -8.02 43.53 -6.19
CA GLY A 87 -8.43 43.45 -7.59
C GLY A 87 -7.35 42.93 -8.54
N ALA A 88 -6.10 42.82 -8.10
CA ALA A 88 -5.04 42.18 -8.88
C ALA A 88 -5.13 40.65 -8.74
N ARG A 89 -5.02 39.94 -9.87
CA ARG A 89 -4.98 38.48 -9.90
C ARG A 89 -3.63 37.98 -9.40
N ASN A 90 -3.64 36.93 -8.61
CA ASN A 90 -2.46 36.15 -8.32
C ASN A 90 -2.13 35.22 -9.50
N GLU A 91 -0.94 35.38 -10.08
CA GLU A 91 -0.50 34.61 -11.24
C GLU A 91 0.10 33.27 -10.81
N ARG A 92 -0.71 32.20 -10.82
CA ARG A 92 -0.30 30.84 -10.39
C ARG A 92 0.98 30.33 -11.08
N ALA A 93 1.20 30.73 -12.33
CA ALA A 93 2.37 30.35 -13.11
C ALA A 93 3.70 30.86 -12.50
N SER A 94 3.68 31.96 -11.74
CA SER A 94 4.87 32.54 -11.10
C SER A 94 4.94 32.31 -9.59
N GLY A 95 3.94 31.65 -9.01
CA GLY A 95 3.91 31.32 -7.59
C GLY A 95 4.91 30.22 -7.21
N ARG A 96 5.20 30.10 -5.91
CA ARG A 96 5.88 28.93 -5.35
C ARG A 96 4.80 27.95 -4.90
N GLU A 97 4.65 26.85 -5.64
CA GLU A 97 3.54 25.92 -5.45
C GLU A 97 3.98 24.64 -4.74
N ARG A 98 3.16 24.25 -3.75
CA ARG A 98 3.40 23.16 -2.81
C ARG A 98 2.21 22.21 -2.86
N VAL A 99 2.45 20.98 -3.27
CA VAL A 99 1.44 19.92 -3.35
C VAL A 99 1.38 19.14 -2.04
N LEU A 100 0.17 18.87 -1.59
CA LEU A 100 -0.18 18.20 -0.33
C LEU A 100 -1.24 17.13 -0.60
N PRO A 101 -1.40 16.09 0.25
CA PRO A 101 -2.31 14.98 -0.06
C PRO A 101 -3.77 15.36 -0.25
N TYR A 102 -4.19 16.50 0.29
CA TYR A 102 -5.55 17.03 0.17
C TYR A 102 -5.71 18.11 -0.91
N GLY A 103 -4.62 18.56 -1.55
CA GLY A 103 -4.66 19.64 -2.54
C GLY A 103 -3.33 20.38 -2.71
N HIS A 104 -3.35 21.71 -2.67
CA HIS A 104 -2.13 22.50 -2.88
C HIS A 104 -2.16 23.83 -2.12
N ARG A 105 -0.98 24.44 -2.01
CA ARG A 105 -0.78 25.80 -1.52
C ARG A 105 0.17 26.54 -2.44
N VAL A 106 -0.11 27.81 -2.72
CA VAL A 106 0.75 28.67 -3.53
C VAL A 106 1.07 29.93 -2.75
N ASP A 107 2.35 30.27 -2.66
CA ASP A 107 2.80 31.55 -2.09
C ASP A 107 3.34 32.44 -3.21
N TYR A 108 3.05 33.75 -3.13
CA TYR A 108 3.35 34.73 -4.17
C TYR A 108 4.34 35.78 -3.70
N ALA A 109 5.06 36.38 -4.66
CA ALA A 109 6.05 37.44 -4.38
C ALA A 109 5.43 38.70 -3.76
N ASN A 110 4.13 38.94 -3.96
CA ASN A 110 3.39 40.05 -3.33
C ASN A 110 3.05 39.80 -1.84
N GLY A 111 3.53 38.69 -1.25
CA GLY A 111 3.25 38.32 0.14
C GLY A 111 1.86 37.74 0.38
N SER A 112 1.10 37.48 -0.68
CA SER A 112 -0.16 36.74 -0.61
C SER A 112 0.04 35.25 -0.81
N SER A 113 -0.97 34.46 -0.46
CA SER A 113 -1.00 33.02 -0.68
C SER A 113 -2.41 32.52 -0.96
N GLU A 114 -2.51 31.32 -1.51
CA GLU A 114 -3.76 30.60 -1.66
C GLU A 114 -3.61 29.12 -1.30
N GLU A 115 -4.72 28.48 -0.95
CA GLU A 115 -4.78 27.06 -0.60
C GLU A 115 -6.09 26.45 -1.09
N LEU A 116 -6.02 25.26 -1.68
CA LEU A 116 -7.17 24.41 -2.00
C LEU A 116 -7.04 23.10 -1.22
N ALA A 117 -8.15 22.70 -0.58
CA ALA A 117 -8.32 21.38 0.01
C ALA A 117 -9.61 20.73 -0.51
N LEU A 118 -9.51 19.51 -1.02
CA LEU A 118 -10.67 18.63 -1.18
C LEU A 118 -10.99 18.01 0.17
N LEU A 119 -12.24 18.14 0.60
CA LEU A 119 -12.68 17.76 1.94
C LEU A 119 -13.21 16.32 1.95
N SER A 120 -12.51 15.46 2.66
CA SER A 120 -12.81 14.04 2.81
C SER A 120 -14.20 13.84 3.40
N LYS A 121 -15.01 12.99 2.76
CA LYS A 121 -16.39 12.64 3.15
C LYS A 121 -17.38 13.82 3.19
N GLN A 122 -17.03 14.98 2.64
CA GLN A 122 -17.91 16.15 2.62
C GLN A 122 -18.57 16.43 1.26
N ARG A 123 -18.07 15.88 0.14
CA ARG A 123 -18.42 16.38 -1.21
C ARG A 123 -18.29 17.91 -1.30
N ALA A 124 -17.13 18.42 -0.91
CA ALA A 124 -16.87 19.85 -0.89
C ALA A 124 -15.38 20.15 -1.06
N LEU A 125 -15.09 21.34 -1.57
CA LEU A 125 -13.76 21.94 -1.63
C LEU A 125 -13.74 23.18 -0.73
N ALA A 126 -12.61 23.42 -0.08
CA ALA A 126 -12.32 24.67 0.61
C ALA A 126 -11.18 25.40 -0.09
N LEU A 127 -11.38 26.68 -0.36
CA LEU A 127 -10.45 27.57 -1.04
C LEU A 127 -10.15 28.74 -0.11
N ARG A 128 -8.87 29.05 0.12
CA ARG A 128 -8.46 30.19 0.93
C ARG A 128 -7.54 31.08 0.12
N VAL A 129 -7.76 32.39 0.17
CA VAL A 129 -6.76 33.40 -0.22
C VAL A 129 -6.37 34.18 1.02
N SER A 130 -5.09 34.48 1.18
CA SER A 130 -4.56 35.23 2.32
C SER A 130 -3.56 36.29 1.87
N ALA A 131 -3.47 37.38 2.63
CA ALA A 131 -2.52 38.47 2.40
C ALA A 131 -1.81 38.85 3.69
N ALA A 132 -0.55 39.29 3.58
CA ALA A 132 0.26 39.70 4.73
C ALA A 132 -0.29 40.93 5.47
N GLN A 133 -1.06 41.77 4.78
CA GLN A 133 -1.74 42.96 5.33
C GLN A 133 -3.22 42.94 4.94
N PRO A 134 -4.10 43.64 5.69
CA PRO A 134 -5.52 43.73 5.33
C PRO A 134 -5.71 44.27 3.91
N ALA A 135 -6.34 43.46 3.05
CA ALA A 135 -6.59 43.76 1.64
C ALA A 135 -8.01 43.35 1.24
N ARG A 136 -8.51 43.86 0.11
CA ARG A 136 -9.78 43.40 -0.48
C ARG A 136 -9.55 42.09 -1.22
N LEU A 137 -9.86 40.99 -0.54
CA LEU A 137 -9.66 39.63 -1.06
C LEU A 137 -10.87 39.15 -1.86
N ALA A 138 -10.61 38.40 -2.93
CA ALA A 138 -11.65 37.71 -3.69
C ALA A 138 -11.19 36.36 -4.23
N LEU A 139 -12.14 35.46 -4.43
CA LEU A 139 -11.95 34.18 -5.09
C LEU A 139 -12.99 34.01 -6.19
N ARG A 140 -12.55 33.58 -7.37
CA ARG A 140 -13.41 33.29 -8.52
C ARG A 140 -13.43 31.79 -8.78
N ALA A 141 -14.61 31.17 -8.70
CA ALA A 141 -14.78 29.78 -9.10
C ALA A 141 -14.77 29.65 -10.63
N LEU A 142 -14.01 28.70 -11.15
CA LEU A 142 -13.98 28.35 -12.57
C LEU A 142 -14.73 27.03 -12.75
N LEU A 143 -15.76 27.03 -13.60
CA LEU A 143 -16.62 25.87 -13.81
C LEU A 143 -16.44 25.33 -15.24
N LYS A 144 -16.58 24.01 -15.42
CA LYS A 144 -16.62 23.40 -16.77
C LYS A 144 -17.95 23.71 -17.45
N THR A 145 -19.05 23.53 -16.71
CA THR A 145 -20.41 23.83 -17.13
C THR A 145 -21.15 24.49 -15.97
N GLN A 146 -22.12 25.35 -16.27
CA GLN A 146 -22.96 25.98 -15.25
C GLN A 146 -24.40 26.11 -15.74
N GLY A 147 -25.35 25.93 -14.81
CA GLY A 147 -26.76 26.25 -15.01
C GLY A 147 -27.08 27.66 -14.51
N ALA A 148 -28.33 27.85 -14.08
CA ALA A 148 -28.77 29.11 -13.46
C ALA A 148 -28.00 29.39 -12.16
N VAL A 149 -27.67 30.67 -11.95
CA VAL A 149 -27.02 31.16 -10.73
C VAL A 149 -28.03 31.95 -9.91
N MET A 150 -28.13 31.65 -8.63
CA MET A 150 -29.01 32.30 -7.68
C MET A 150 -28.24 32.68 -6.43
N GLN A 151 -28.56 33.81 -5.81
CA GLN A 151 -28.01 34.19 -4.51
C GLN A 151 -29.14 34.33 -3.49
N SER A 152 -29.00 33.67 -2.35
CA SER A 152 -29.97 33.70 -1.25
C SER A 152 -29.25 33.42 0.06
N ASP A 153 -29.62 34.14 1.13
CA ASP A 153 -29.10 33.96 2.49
C ASP A 153 -27.57 33.91 2.59
N GLY A 154 -26.87 34.77 1.82
CA GLY A 154 -25.41 34.82 1.83
C GLY A 154 -24.74 33.60 1.20
N VAL A 155 -25.43 32.87 0.32
CA VAL A 155 -24.90 31.73 -0.43
C VAL A 155 -25.18 31.94 -1.91
N VAL A 156 -24.23 31.57 -2.77
CA VAL A 156 -24.43 31.50 -4.22
C VAL A 156 -24.69 30.05 -4.60
N ILE A 157 -25.84 29.77 -5.20
CA ILE A 157 -26.23 28.46 -5.69
C ILE A 157 -26.10 28.45 -7.21
N VAL A 158 -25.43 27.43 -7.73
CA VAL A 158 -25.27 27.17 -9.16
C VAL A 158 -25.98 25.86 -9.47
N ALA A 159 -27.02 25.94 -10.29
CA ALA A 159 -27.72 24.77 -10.78
C ALA A 159 -26.80 23.92 -11.69
N PRO A 160 -27.06 22.61 -11.82
CA PRO A 160 -26.28 21.75 -12.71
C PRO A 160 -26.26 22.30 -14.14
N GLY A 161 -25.07 22.39 -14.72
CA GLY A 161 -24.90 22.71 -16.14
C GLY A 161 -25.20 21.51 -17.04
N LYS A 162 -24.95 21.67 -18.33
CA LYS A 162 -25.05 20.57 -19.30
C LYS A 162 -24.21 19.37 -18.83
N ASP A 163 -24.81 18.18 -18.87
CA ASP A 163 -24.22 16.87 -18.51
C ASP A 163 -23.84 16.69 -17.02
N ALA A 164 -23.99 17.73 -16.19
CA ALA A 164 -23.81 17.66 -14.74
C ALA A 164 -25.14 17.35 -14.03
N ARG A 165 -25.08 16.71 -12.86
CA ARG A 165 -26.27 16.40 -12.04
C ARG A 165 -26.33 17.11 -10.69
N LEU A 166 -25.18 17.47 -10.10
CA LEU A 166 -25.16 18.07 -8.77
C LEU A 166 -25.28 19.59 -8.82
N TYR A 167 -26.03 20.13 -7.87
CA TYR A 167 -25.98 21.54 -7.53
C TYR A 167 -24.65 21.83 -6.85
N MET A 168 -24.10 23.01 -7.12
CA MET A 168 -22.97 23.56 -6.36
C MET A 168 -23.45 24.76 -5.54
N ALA A 169 -22.98 24.91 -4.31
CA ALA A 169 -23.18 26.09 -3.51
C ALA A 169 -21.85 26.67 -3.02
N LEU A 170 -21.71 27.99 -3.09
CA LEU A 170 -20.55 28.75 -2.65
C LEU A 170 -20.94 29.59 -1.43
N ALA A 171 -20.21 29.41 -0.33
CA ALA A 171 -20.35 30.20 0.89
C ALA A 171 -18.98 30.65 1.39
N THR A 172 -18.94 31.75 2.15
CA THR A 172 -17.72 32.36 2.66
C THR A 172 -17.72 32.47 4.19
N ASP A 173 -16.54 32.60 4.81
CA ASP A 173 -16.39 32.83 6.25
C ASP A 173 -16.81 34.25 6.71
N ARG A 174 -17.07 35.14 5.75
CA ARG A 174 -17.37 36.55 5.98
C ARG A 174 -18.28 37.14 4.90
N PRO A 175 -18.98 38.26 5.14
CA PRO A 175 -19.83 38.89 4.13
C PRO A 175 -19.09 39.21 2.83
N PHE A 176 -19.75 39.01 1.69
CA PHE A 176 -19.18 39.21 0.36
C PHE A 176 -20.18 39.84 -0.62
N THR A 177 -19.65 40.42 -1.69
CA THR A 177 -20.41 40.79 -2.90
C THR A 177 -20.13 39.78 -4.00
N LEU A 178 -21.18 39.36 -4.71
CA LEU A 178 -21.06 38.54 -5.91
C LEU A 178 -20.82 39.45 -7.11
N GLU A 179 -19.68 39.27 -7.77
CA GLU A 179 -19.28 39.96 -8.98
C GLU A 179 -19.36 39.02 -10.20
N GLU A 180 -19.11 39.58 -11.39
CA GLU A 180 -19.15 38.83 -12.65
C GLU A 180 -18.26 37.59 -12.61
N GLY A 181 -18.74 36.53 -13.29
CA GLY A 181 -17.99 35.29 -13.47
C GLY A 181 -17.81 34.46 -12.20
N LEU A 182 -18.75 34.55 -11.24
CA LEU A 182 -18.70 33.88 -9.94
C LEU A 182 -17.52 34.30 -9.08
N THR A 183 -17.27 35.61 -9.03
CA THR A 183 -16.22 36.21 -8.17
C THR A 183 -16.85 36.62 -6.84
N LEU A 184 -16.42 35.98 -5.74
CA LEU A 184 -16.86 36.30 -4.38
C LEU A 184 -15.83 37.24 -3.74
N ARG A 185 -16.18 38.51 -3.54
CA ARG A 185 -15.28 39.52 -2.96
C ARG A 185 -15.71 39.89 -1.55
N ALA A 186 -14.79 39.85 -0.59
CA ALA A 186 -15.06 40.28 0.78
C ALA A 186 -15.49 41.77 0.81
N THR A 187 -16.55 42.08 1.57
CA THR A 187 -17.08 43.47 1.67
C THR A 187 -16.14 44.40 2.43
N ALA A 188 -15.29 43.86 3.30
CA ALA A 188 -14.31 44.59 4.09
C ALA A 188 -12.90 44.02 3.90
N PRO A 189 -11.85 44.87 3.95
CA PRO A 189 -10.47 44.39 3.92
C PRO A 189 -10.17 43.41 5.06
N GLY A 190 -9.33 42.42 4.78
CA GLY A 190 -8.90 41.43 5.76
C GLY A 190 -7.66 40.68 5.29
N THR A 191 -7.11 39.83 6.17
CA THR A 191 -5.90 39.06 5.88
C THR A 191 -6.18 37.67 5.31
N SER A 192 -7.44 37.23 5.30
CA SER A 192 -7.86 35.96 4.72
C SER A 192 -9.30 36.01 4.22
N LEU A 193 -9.65 35.19 3.23
CA LEU A 193 -11.01 34.91 2.79
C LEU A 193 -11.09 33.41 2.47
N LEU A 194 -12.02 32.72 3.12
CA LEU A 194 -12.34 31.32 2.85
C LEU A 194 -13.60 31.27 1.99
N VAL A 195 -13.58 30.44 0.95
CA VAL A 195 -14.74 30.06 0.14
C VAL A 195 -14.87 28.54 0.14
N VAL A 196 -16.04 28.04 0.53
CA VAL A 196 -16.40 26.62 0.41
C VAL A 196 -17.26 26.43 -0.82
N ALA A 197 -16.90 25.47 -1.67
CA ALA A 197 -17.73 24.95 -2.74
C ALA A 197 -18.26 23.56 -2.35
N ALA A 198 -19.55 23.46 -2.04
CA ALA A 198 -20.20 22.19 -1.66
C ALA A 198 -21.14 21.68 -2.76
N PHE A 199 -21.24 20.36 -2.91
CA PHE A 199 -22.00 19.72 -3.98
C PHE A 199 -23.05 18.77 -3.44
N ALA A 200 -24.27 18.82 -3.97
CA ALA A 200 -25.36 17.93 -3.55
C ALA A 200 -26.42 17.74 -4.65
N ASP A 201 -27.29 16.75 -4.47
CA ASP A 201 -28.39 16.45 -5.40
C ASP A 201 -29.48 17.54 -5.36
N SER A 202 -29.51 18.38 -4.33
CA SER A 202 -30.43 19.52 -4.21
C SER A 202 -29.73 20.82 -3.86
N ALA A 203 -30.30 21.94 -4.34
CA ALA A 203 -29.85 23.29 -4.00
C ALA A 203 -29.82 23.54 -2.49
N HIS A 204 -30.84 23.06 -1.76
CA HIS A 204 -30.96 23.25 -0.32
C HIS A 204 -29.83 22.53 0.44
N GLU A 205 -29.55 21.27 0.12
CA GLU A 205 -28.50 20.49 0.76
C GLU A 205 -27.11 21.07 0.47
N ALA A 206 -26.85 21.44 -0.79
CA ALA A 206 -25.58 22.09 -1.17
C ALA A 206 -25.38 23.38 -0.36
N ALA A 207 -26.41 24.23 -0.27
CA ALA A 207 -26.35 25.50 0.46
C ALA A 207 -26.19 25.31 1.98
N ALA A 208 -26.88 24.34 2.56
CA ALA A 208 -26.76 24.01 3.99
C ALA A 208 -25.34 23.53 4.31
N ARG A 209 -24.79 22.63 3.48
CA ARG A 209 -23.43 22.13 3.63
C ARG A 209 -22.37 23.22 3.48
N ALA A 210 -22.48 24.06 2.43
CA ALA A 210 -21.55 25.15 2.20
C ALA A 210 -21.50 26.11 3.41
N ARG A 211 -22.66 26.49 3.96
CA ARG A 211 -22.75 27.36 5.15
C ARG A 211 -22.13 26.72 6.39
N ALA A 212 -22.48 25.46 6.65
CA ALA A 212 -21.99 24.74 7.82
C ALA A 212 -20.46 24.66 7.82
N LEU A 213 -19.86 24.33 6.67
CA LEU A 213 -18.41 24.24 6.51
C LEU A 213 -17.74 25.62 6.56
N ALA A 214 -18.33 26.65 5.93
CA ALA A 214 -17.76 28.00 5.90
C ALA A 214 -17.74 28.69 7.28
N ALA A 215 -18.59 28.25 8.22
CA ALA A 215 -18.60 28.74 9.59
C ALA A 215 -17.45 28.19 10.47
N GLY A 216 -16.74 27.15 10.01
CA GLY A 216 -15.64 26.50 10.74
C GLY A 216 -14.27 26.75 10.10
N ASP A 217 -13.34 25.81 10.30
CA ASP A 217 -12.03 25.77 9.65
C ASP A 217 -11.87 24.46 8.85
N PRO A 218 -12.57 24.34 7.70
CA PRO A 218 -12.64 23.09 6.95
C PRO A 218 -11.26 22.63 6.44
N ILE A 219 -10.36 23.57 6.11
CA ILE A 219 -8.99 23.24 5.73
C ILE A 219 -8.23 22.66 6.94
N GLY A 220 -8.32 23.28 8.12
CA GLY A 220 -7.68 22.74 9.31
C GLY A 220 -8.27 21.40 9.77
N ASP A 221 -9.57 21.22 9.64
CA ASP A 221 -10.26 19.94 9.91
C ASP A 221 -9.76 18.84 8.95
N GLU A 222 -9.67 19.13 7.65
CA GLU A 222 -9.14 18.19 6.66
C GLU A 222 -7.69 17.83 6.94
N ARG A 223 -6.85 18.81 7.30
CA ARG A 223 -5.46 18.57 7.71
C ARG A 223 -5.39 17.63 8.90
N ARG A 224 -6.19 17.85 9.95
CA ARG A 224 -6.24 16.96 11.12
C ARG A 224 -6.71 15.55 10.75
N ALA A 225 -7.73 15.42 9.90
CA ALA A 225 -8.26 14.13 9.45
C ALA A 225 -7.28 13.37 8.54
N THR A 226 -6.60 14.07 7.64
CA THR A 226 -5.57 13.53 6.76
C THR A 226 -4.29 13.19 7.53
N TYR A 227 -3.98 13.88 8.63
CA TYR A 227 -2.88 13.51 9.53
C TYR A 227 -3.22 12.27 10.38
N ALA A 228 -4.43 12.21 10.94
CA ALA A 228 -4.78 11.21 11.95
C ALA A 228 -4.72 9.76 11.43
N ALA A 229 -5.19 9.48 10.21
CA ALA A 229 -5.23 8.10 9.72
C ALA A 229 -3.83 7.55 9.33
N PRO A 230 -3.04 8.22 8.47
CA PRO A 230 -1.71 7.75 8.09
C PRO A 230 -0.69 7.79 9.23
N THR A 231 -0.98 8.41 10.38
CA THR A 231 -0.09 8.40 11.55
C THR A 231 -0.54 7.43 12.64
N ARG A 232 -1.62 6.64 12.45
CA ARG A 232 -1.96 5.49 13.31
C ARG A 232 -0.80 4.49 13.35
N SER A 233 -0.26 4.17 12.18
CA SER A 233 1.09 3.65 12.04
C SER A 233 2.05 4.76 11.61
N TYR A 234 3.31 4.68 12.00
CA TYR A 234 4.31 5.67 11.62
C TYR A 234 5.67 4.98 11.46
N LEU A 235 6.49 5.43 10.52
CA LEU A 235 7.86 4.97 10.35
C LEU A 235 8.71 6.17 9.99
N ALA A 236 9.71 6.45 10.82
CA ALA A 236 10.74 7.45 10.56
C ALA A 236 12.10 6.77 10.55
N THR A 237 12.87 6.98 9.50
CA THR A 237 14.18 6.36 9.31
C THR A 237 15.27 7.43 9.36
N ASN A 238 16.49 7.10 8.94
CA ASN A 238 17.51 8.11 8.64
C ASN A 238 17.53 8.53 7.17
N ASP A 239 16.57 8.09 6.36
CA ASP A 239 16.37 8.49 4.97
C ASP A 239 15.06 9.28 4.87
N THR A 240 15.15 10.61 4.93
CA THR A 240 13.98 11.47 4.97
C THR A 240 13.25 11.55 3.62
N GLU A 241 13.93 11.27 2.49
CA GLU A 241 13.30 11.16 1.18
C GLU A 241 12.39 9.93 1.14
N TYR A 242 12.87 8.81 1.67
CA TYR A 242 12.04 7.61 1.84
C TYR A 242 10.86 7.84 2.79
N ASP A 243 11.09 8.44 3.96
CA ASP A 243 10.01 8.71 4.92
C ASP A 243 8.91 9.57 4.27
N LYS A 244 9.30 10.57 3.48
CA LYS A 244 8.39 11.41 2.70
C LYS A 244 7.61 10.60 1.66
N ALA A 245 8.29 9.78 0.86
CA ALA A 245 7.66 8.94 -0.16
C ALA A 245 6.71 7.91 0.46
N LEU A 246 7.05 7.32 1.60
CA LEU A 246 6.21 6.38 2.33
C LEU A 246 4.93 7.05 2.85
N ASN A 247 5.04 8.25 3.42
CA ASN A 247 3.87 8.99 3.87
C ASN A 247 2.96 9.38 2.70
N TRP A 248 3.54 9.71 1.54
CA TRP A 248 2.78 9.92 0.31
C TRP A 248 2.10 8.65 -0.20
N ALA A 249 2.81 7.52 -0.22
CA ALA A 249 2.23 6.24 -0.62
C ALA A 249 1.01 5.88 0.23
N LYS A 250 1.10 6.05 1.56
CA LYS A 250 -0.02 5.83 2.48
C LYS A 250 -1.18 6.79 2.19
N ALA A 251 -0.91 8.09 2.08
CA ALA A 251 -1.95 9.08 1.81
C ALA A 251 -2.63 8.88 0.43
N SER A 252 -1.84 8.56 -0.60
CA SER A 252 -2.34 8.26 -1.94
C SER A 252 -3.13 6.95 -1.97
N SER A 253 -2.69 5.91 -1.26
CA SER A 253 -3.46 4.66 -1.15
C SER A 253 -4.83 4.88 -0.52
N ARG A 254 -4.91 5.77 0.49
CA ARG A 254 -6.16 6.15 1.16
C ARG A 254 -7.11 6.90 0.24
N LEU A 255 -6.61 7.70 -0.71
CA LEU A 255 -7.47 8.39 -1.69
C LEU A 255 -8.38 7.42 -2.45
N PHE A 256 -7.93 6.17 -2.67
CA PHE A 256 -8.71 5.16 -3.38
C PHE A 256 -9.76 4.46 -2.50
N VAL A 257 -9.75 4.66 -1.18
CA VAL A 257 -10.76 4.10 -0.27
C VAL A 257 -12.04 4.90 -0.39
N VAL A 258 -13.10 4.28 -0.91
CA VAL A 258 -14.35 4.94 -1.32
C VAL A 258 -15.58 4.21 -0.76
N ASP A 259 -16.74 4.89 -0.77
CA ASP A 259 -18.03 4.35 -0.33
C ASP A 259 -19.05 4.24 -1.48
N GLU A 260 -18.58 4.30 -2.72
CA GLU A 260 -19.41 4.50 -3.91
C GLU A 260 -20.41 3.36 -4.19
N TYR A 261 -20.02 2.12 -3.86
CA TYR A 261 -20.83 0.89 -3.97
C TYR A 261 -20.79 0.11 -2.65
N GLY A 262 -20.85 0.85 -1.55
CA GLY A 262 -20.35 0.40 -0.24
C GLY A 262 -18.83 0.55 -0.14
N ALA A 263 -18.28 0.21 1.02
CA ALA A 263 -16.83 0.29 1.27
C ALA A 263 -16.06 -0.51 0.22
N GLY A 264 -15.08 0.13 -0.41
CA GLY A 264 -14.22 -0.48 -1.42
C GLY A 264 -12.95 0.31 -1.67
N ILE A 265 -12.14 -0.17 -2.62
CA ILE A 265 -10.91 0.46 -3.05
C ILE A 265 -10.96 0.55 -4.58
N TRP A 266 -10.91 1.77 -5.13
CA TRP A 266 -10.73 1.97 -6.56
C TRP A 266 -9.36 1.44 -7.03
N ALA A 267 -9.28 0.93 -8.25
CA ALA A 267 -8.04 0.37 -8.81
C ALA A 267 -7.06 1.45 -9.29
N GLY A 268 -7.57 2.51 -9.93
CA GLY A 268 -6.71 3.57 -10.44
C GLY A 268 -7.44 4.69 -11.17
N LEU A 269 -6.77 5.84 -11.31
CA LEU A 269 -7.27 7.02 -11.99
C LEU A 269 -6.59 7.22 -13.36
N PRO A 270 -7.34 7.60 -14.41
CA PRO A 270 -8.74 8.01 -14.38
C PRO A 270 -9.72 6.86 -14.72
N GLY A 271 -9.21 5.73 -15.23
CA GLY A 271 -9.98 4.74 -15.98
C GLY A 271 -10.62 3.62 -15.17
N PHE A 272 -10.22 3.39 -13.91
CA PHE A 272 -10.70 2.27 -13.10
C PHE A 272 -11.27 2.76 -11.76
N ARG A 273 -12.32 3.57 -11.86
CA ARG A 273 -13.09 4.14 -10.73
C ARG A 273 -14.26 3.24 -10.33
N GLU A 274 -13.98 1.94 -10.27
CA GLU A 274 -14.91 0.93 -9.79
C GLU A 274 -14.23 0.06 -8.74
N ASN A 275 -15.03 -0.67 -7.98
CA ASN A 275 -14.52 -1.66 -7.03
C ASN A 275 -14.17 -2.93 -7.81
N TRP A 276 -12.89 -3.06 -8.16
CA TRP A 276 -12.35 -4.28 -8.74
C TRP A 276 -11.86 -5.21 -7.62
N GLY A 277 -12.38 -6.44 -7.59
CA GLY A 277 -12.18 -7.39 -6.50
C GLY A 277 -10.72 -7.74 -6.32
N ARG A 278 -10.09 -8.29 -7.38
CA ARG A 278 -8.65 -8.62 -7.38
C ARG A 278 -7.82 -7.44 -6.89
N ASP A 279 -8.09 -6.27 -7.44
CA ASP A 279 -7.33 -5.05 -7.22
C ASP A 279 -7.44 -4.57 -5.77
N THR A 280 -8.66 -4.59 -5.24
CA THR A 280 -8.97 -4.27 -3.86
C THR A 280 -8.19 -5.15 -2.90
N PHE A 281 -8.18 -6.47 -3.12
CA PHE A 281 -7.54 -7.39 -2.18
C PHE A 281 -6.02 -7.35 -2.25
N ILE A 282 -5.42 -7.08 -3.42
CA ILE A 282 -3.98 -6.82 -3.51
C ILE A 282 -3.63 -5.53 -2.75
N ALA A 283 -4.43 -4.46 -2.87
CA ALA A 283 -4.17 -3.19 -2.20
C ALA A 283 -4.44 -3.21 -0.67
N LEU A 284 -5.37 -4.04 -0.20
CA LEU A 284 -5.89 -4.02 1.16
C LEU A 284 -4.82 -4.05 2.27
N PRO A 285 -3.77 -4.91 2.21
CA PRO A 285 -2.76 -4.96 3.28
C PRO A 285 -1.98 -3.66 3.42
N GLY A 286 -1.53 -3.11 2.29
CA GLY A 286 -0.75 -1.88 2.22
C GLY A 286 -1.55 -0.62 2.52
N THR A 287 -2.83 -0.61 2.15
CA THR A 287 -3.72 0.53 2.38
C THR A 287 -4.28 0.54 3.80
N LEU A 288 -4.84 -0.58 4.25
CA LEU A 288 -5.69 -0.63 5.45
C LEU A 288 -5.05 -1.37 6.64
N LEU A 289 -4.34 -2.48 6.42
CA LEU A 289 -3.77 -3.25 7.54
C LEU A 289 -2.56 -2.56 8.14
N VAL A 290 -1.55 -2.23 7.33
CA VAL A 290 -0.33 -1.56 7.84
C VAL A 290 -0.61 -0.15 8.33
N SER A 291 -1.72 0.47 7.91
CA SER A 291 -2.19 1.77 8.39
C SER A 291 -2.99 1.68 9.70
N GLY A 292 -3.41 0.49 10.14
CA GLY A 292 -4.26 0.32 11.33
C GLY A 292 -5.71 0.78 11.12
N GLU A 293 -6.21 0.73 9.88
CA GLU A 293 -7.60 0.99 9.50
C GLU A 293 -8.39 -0.33 9.42
N PHE A 294 -8.35 -1.10 10.51
CA PHE A 294 -8.91 -2.45 10.57
C PHE A 294 -10.43 -2.49 10.36
N ASP A 295 -11.18 -1.52 10.87
CA ASP A 295 -12.62 -1.44 10.64
C ASP A 295 -12.96 -1.27 9.15
N SER A 296 -12.21 -0.41 8.47
CA SER A 296 -12.31 -0.21 7.02
C SER A 296 -11.97 -1.50 6.27
N ALA A 297 -10.92 -2.23 6.68
CA ALA A 297 -10.54 -3.51 6.06
C ALA A 297 -11.67 -4.54 6.18
N ARG A 298 -12.26 -4.69 7.37
CA ARG A 298 -13.40 -5.58 7.61
C ARG A 298 -14.61 -5.17 6.77
N ALA A 299 -14.89 -3.86 6.68
CA ALA A 299 -16.01 -3.33 5.91
C ALA A 299 -15.85 -3.61 4.40
N VAL A 300 -14.65 -3.44 3.84
CA VAL A 300 -14.36 -3.75 2.42
C VAL A 300 -14.57 -5.25 2.13
N LEU A 301 -13.98 -6.13 2.95
CA LEU A 301 -14.14 -7.58 2.80
C LEU A 301 -15.62 -7.99 2.92
N ALA A 302 -16.33 -7.49 3.94
CA ALA A 302 -17.74 -7.77 4.14
C ALA A 302 -18.62 -7.24 2.99
N ASN A 303 -18.26 -6.11 2.38
CA ASN A 303 -19.01 -5.56 1.26
C ASN A 303 -18.91 -6.47 0.02
N PHE A 304 -17.71 -6.91 -0.35
CA PHE A 304 -17.53 -7.84 -1.49
C PHE A 304 -18.21 -9.20 -1.27
N ALA A 305 -18.23 -9.70 -0.03
CA ALA A 305 -18.91 -10.96 0.31
C ALA A 305 -20.40 -10.97 -0.08
N ARG A 306 -21.08 -9.81 -0.04
CA ARG A 306 -22.51 -9.67 -0.37
C ARG A 306 -22.81 -9.92 -1.84
N TYR A 307 -21.81 -9.79 -2.71
CA TYR A 307 -21.94 -9.98 -4.15
C TYR A 307 -21.50 -11.39 -4.60
N GLN A 308 -21.30 -12.33 -3.69
CA GLN A 308 -20.93 -13.70 -4.06
C GLN A 308 -21.98 -14.33 -4.99
N ASN A 309 -21.54 -14.96 -6.07
CA ASN A 309 -22.43 -15.64 -7.00
C ASN A 309 -22.96 -16.95 -6.39
N LEU A 310 -24.20 -16.94 -5.92
CA LEU A 310 -24.87 -18.11 -5.31
C LEU A 310 -25.98 -18.69 -6.21
N ARG A 311 -25.93 -18.46 -7.53
CA ARG A 311 -27.00 -18.87 -8.46
C ARG A 311 -27.25 -20.38 -8.48
N THR A 312 -26.30 -21.19 -8.90
CA THR A 312 -26.40 -22.66 -8.89
C THR A 312 -25.02 -23.30 -8.88
N PRO A 313 -24.78 -24.43 -8.20
CA PRO A 313 -23.46 -25.09 -8.19
C PRO A 313 -22.88 -25.47 -9.56
N ARG A 314 -23.73 -25.59 -10.60
CA ARG A 314 -23.30 -25.83 -12.00
C ARG A 314 -22.90 -24.56 -12.75
N ASP A 315 -23.12 -23.39 -12.17
CA ASP A 315 -22.61 -22.13 -12.72
C ASP A 315 -21.07 -22.17 -12.63
N ALA A 316 -20.40 -21.86 -13.74
CA ALA A 316 -18.94 -21.85 -13.79
C ALA A 316 -18.34 -20.85 -12.79
N ASP A 317 -19.10 -19.83 -12.39
CA ASP A 317 -18.67 -18.81 -11.44
C ASP A 317 -19.30 -18.99 -10.05
N TYR A 318 -19.93 -20.15 -9.75
CA TYR A 318 -20.52 -20.41 -8.44
C TYR A 318 -19.52 -20.21 -7.30
N GLY A 319 -19.98 -19.50 -6.28
CA GLY A 319 -19.21 -19.18 -5.08
C GLY A 319 -18.12 -18.12 -5.29
N ARG A 320 -17.92 -17.58 -6.49
CA ARG A 320 -16.94 -16.50 -6.70
C ARG A 320 -17.49 -15.15 -6.23
N ILE A 321 -16.62 -14.31 -5.68
CA ILE A 321 -16.87 -12.86 -5.57
C ILE A 321 -16.61 -12.19 -6.93
N PRO A 322 -17.16 -11.00 -7.19
CA PRO A 322 -17.02 -10.35 -8.49
C PRO A 322 -15.61 -9.79 -8.72
N ASN A 323 -15.18 -9.82 -9.97
CA ASN A 323 -13.99 -9.11 -10.44
C ASN A 323 -14.24 -7.59 -10.51
N ARG A 324 -15.44 -7.16 -10.88
CA ARG A 324 -15.84 -5.74 -10.85
C ARG A 324 -17.29 -5.62 -10.42
N VAL A 325 -17.54 -4.63 -9.56
CA VAL A 325 -18.88 -4.16 -9.20
C VAL A 325 -19.08 -2.76 -9.78
N SER A 326 -20.07 -2.62 -10.67
CA SER A 326 -20.52 -1.32 -11.19
C SER A 326 -22.06 -1.21 -11.08
N PRO A 327 -22.66 -0.03 -11.34
CA PRO A 327 -24.12 0.13 -11.31
C PRO A 327 -24.83 -0.74 -12.36
N ASP A 328 -24.18 -0.93 -13.51
CA ASP A 328 -24.80 -1.52 -14.70
C ASP A 328 -24.48 -3.02 -14.82
N GLU A 329 -23.34 -3.46 -14.26
CA GLU A 329 -22.84 -4.82 -14.46
C GLU A 329 -22.01 -5.33 -13.27
N ILE A 330 -22.19 -6.61 -12.95
CA ILE A 330 -21.33 -7.37 -12.05
C ILE A 330 -20.69 -8.50 -12.85
N ILE A 331 -19.36 -8.52 -12.95
CA ILE A 331 -18.61 -9.53 -13.71
C ILE A 331 -17.78 -10.42 -12.76
N TYR A 332 -17.69 -11.71 -13.07
CA TYR A 332 -17.01 -12.72 -12.25
C TYR A 332 -15.81 -13.39 -12.96
N ASN A 333 -15.29 -12.74 -14.02
CA ASN A 333 -14.19 -13.20 -14.87
C ASN A 333 -12.81 -13.11 -14.20
N THR A 334 -12.69 -13.70 -13.02
CA THR A 334 -11.45 -13.75 -12.22
C THR A 334 -11.32 -15.13 -11.59
N VAL A 335 -10.14 -15.75 -11.75
CA VAL A 335 -9.78 -16.96 -10.98
C VAL A 335 -9.11 -16.60 -9.65
N ASP A 336 -8.45 -15.44 -9.57
CA ASP A 336 -7.62 -15.03 -8.45
C ASP A 336 -8.35 -14.19 -7.38
N GLY A 337 -9.44 -13.51 -7.72
CA GLY A 337 -10.13 -12.57 -6.83
C GLY A 337 -10.65 -13.19 -5.54
N THR A 338 -11.35 -14.32 -5.60
CA THR A 338 -11.87 -14.99 -4.38
C THR A 338 -10.74 -15.60 -3.54
N PRO A 339 -9.74 -16.28 -4.13
CA PRO A 339 -8.55 -16.70 -3.40
C PRO A 339 -7.78 -15.56 -2.69
N TRP A 340 -7.60 -14.40 -3.36
CA TRP A 340 -7.01 -13.21 -2.73
C TRP A 340 -7.86 -12.74 -1.55
N MET A 341 -9.18 -12.63 -1.71
CA MET A 341 -10.08 -12.24 -0.63
C MET A 341 -9.95 -13.16 0.61
N LEU A 342 -9.91 -14.48 0.40
CA LEU A 342 -9.76 -15.44 1.50
C LEU A 342 -8.42 -15.27 2.21
N ARG A 343 -7.32 -15.12 1.44
CA ARG A 343 -5.98 -14.82 1.98
C ARG A 343 -6.01 -13.56 2.85
N GLU A 344 -6.54 -12.46 2.31
CA GLU A 344 -6.57 -11.17 3.01
C GLU A 344 -7.49 -11.15 4.22
N ALA A 345 -8.59 -11.88 4.17
CA ALA A 345 -9.45 -12.02 5.34
C ALA A 345 -8.74 -12.75 6.48
N PHE A 346 -7.90 -13.74 6.16
CA PHE A 346 -7.07 -14.37 7.17
C PHE A 346 -5.94 -13.45 7.64
N GLU A 347 -5.29 -12.70 6.76
CA GLU A 347 -4.29 -11.71 7.17
C GLU A 347 -4.88 -10.63 8.09
N TYR A 348 -6.09 -10.13 7.79
CA TYR A 348 -6.87 -9.26 8.66
C TYR A 348 -7.07 -9.87 10.06
N ILE A 349 -7.48 -11.15 10.14
CA ILE A 349 -7.65 -11.84 11.42
C ILE A 349 -6.32 -12.01 12.15
N ARG A 350 -5.21 -12.23 11.44
CA ARG A 350 -3.86 -12.27 12.02
C ARG A 350 -3.43 -10.92 12.59
N TYR A 351 -3.83 -9.80 11.98
CA TYR A 351 -3.61 -8.46 12.51
C TYR A 351 -4.49 -8.09 13.71
N THR A 352 -5.75 -8.53 13.71
CA THR A 352 -6.77 -8.02 14.65
C THR A 352 -7.18 -8.99 15.74
N GLY A 353 -6.96 -10.28 15.54
CA GLY A 353 -7.48 -11.33 16.41
C GLY A 353 -9.01 -11.53 16.31
N ASP A 354 -9.69 -10.93 15.32
CA ASP A 354 -11.14 -11.05 15.13
C ASP A 354 -11.54 -12.46 14.65
N ARG A 355 -11.53 -13.43 15.56
CA ARG A 355 -11.97 -14.81 15.28
C ARG A 355 -13.45 -14.91 14.94
N ALA A 356 -14.28 -13.94 15.35
CA ALA A 356 -15.70 -13.95 15.01
C ALA A 356 -15.88 -13.77 13.50
N PHE A 357 -15.04 -12.96 12.86
CA PHE A 357 -15.04 -12.79 11.41
C PHE A 357 -14.69 -14.07 10.63
N ALA A 358 -13.94 -15.01 11.24
CA ALA A 358 -13.63 -16.31 10.62
C ALA A 358 -14.90 -17.09 10.27
N ALA A 359 -15.96 -16.99 11.09
CA ALA A 359 -17.23 -17.66 10.83
C ALA A 359 -17.94 -17.11 9.59
N ASP A 360 -17.85 -15.80 9.33
CA ASP A 360 -18.43 -15.19 8.13
C ASP A 360 -17.63 -15.57 6.88
N MET A 361 -16.30 -15.62 7.00
CA MET A 361 -15.43 -16.05 5.91
C MET A 361 -15.55 -17.55 5.62
N TYR A 362 -15.84 -18.38 6.63
CA TYR A 362 -16.18 -19.79 6.42
C TYR A 362 -17.45 -19.94 5.57
N LYS A 363 -18.51 -19.15 5.83
CA LYS A 363 -19.74 -19.15 5.03
C LYS A 363 -19.49 -18.77 3.57
N LEU A 364 -18.53 -17.86 3.32
CA LEU A 364 -18.10 -17.50 1.96
C LEU A 364 -17.25 -18.60 1.31
N ALA A 365 -16.35 -19.21 2.08
CA ALA A 365 -15.42 -20.23 1.61
C ALA A 365 -16.13 -21.50 1.11
N VAL A 366 -17.19 -21.95 1.80
CA VAL A 366 -17.91 -23.19 1.46
C VAL A 366 -18.41 -23.21 0.01
N PRO A 367 -19.28 -22.28 -0.44
CA PRO A 367 -19.78 -22.27 -1.82
C PRO A 367 -18.66 -22.03 -2.83
N TYR A 368 -17.63 -21.23 -2.50
CA TYR A 368 -16.46 -21.06 -3.37
C TYR A 368 -15.74 -22.38 -3.64
N PHE A 369 -15.38 -23.12 -2.58
CA PHE A 369 -14.68 -24.38 -2.75
C PHE A 369 -15.56 -25.44 -3.40
N GLU A 370 -16.85 -25.50 -3.08
CA GLU A 370 -17.79 -26.39 -3.77
C GLU A 370 -17.83 -26.11 -5.27
N GLY A 371 -17.93 -24.84 -5.68
CA GLY A 371 -17.93 -24.43 -7.09
C GLY A 371 -16.60 -24.67 -7.79
N ALA A 372 -15.49 -24.29 -7.16
CA ALA A 372 -14.15 -24.50 -7.71
C ALA A 372 -13.84 -25.99 -7.89
N ILE A 373 -14.14 -26.82 -6.88
CA ILE A 373 -13.88 -28.27 -6.93
C ILE A 373 -14.76 -28.96 -7.99
N ALA A 374 -16.03 -28.57 -8.10
CA ALA A 374 -16.96 -29.18 -9.05
C ALA A 374 -16.62 -28.83 -10.51
N ASN A 375 -16.18 -27.59 -10.77
CA ASN A 375 -16.11 -27.07 -12.14
C ASN A 375 -14.67 -26.94 -12.67
N HIS A 376 -13.70 -26.64 -11.81
CA HIS A 376 -12.37 -26.15 -12.25
C HIS A 376 -11.19 -26.98 -11.76
N VAL A 377 -11.30 -27.69 -10.65
CA VAL A 377 -10.21 -28.53 -10.13
C VAL A 377 -10.02 -29.78 -10.99
N ASP A 378 -8.79 -30.05 -11.41
CA ASP A 378 -8.44 -31.23 -12.21
C ASP A 378 -8.04 -32.46 -11.36
N SER A 379 -7.72 -33.56 -12.04
CA SER A 379 -7.31 -34.81 -11.40
C SER A 379 -6.02 -34.70 -10.59
N ASP A 380 -5.17 -33.70 -10.86
CA ASP A 380 -3.95 -33.42 -10.11
C ASP A 380 -4.21 -32.53 -8.88
N GLY A 381 -5.46 -32.06 -8.70
CA GLY A 381 -5.85 -31.15 -7.63
C GLY A 381 -5.54 -29.67 -7.94
N LEU A 382 -5.15 -29.37 -9.17
CA LEU A 382 -4.80 -28.02 -9.61
C LEU A 382 -6.05 -27.27 -10.08
N LEU A 383 -6.07 -25.95 -9.85
CA LEU A 383 -7.17 -25.09 -10.26
C LEU A 383 -6.99 -24.68 -11.73
N ARG A 384 -7.93 -25.07 -12.59
CA ARG A 384 -7.96 -24.64 -13.99
C ARG A 384 -8.65 -23.29 -14.15
N HIS A 385 -8.29 -22.56 -15.20
CA HIS A 385 -8.88 -21.27 -15.54
C HIS A 385 -8.75 -20.95 -17.03
N ALA A 386 -9.48 -19.94 -17.52
CA ALA A 386 -9.28 -19.47 -18.89
C ALA A 386 -7.99 -18.63 -19.02
N ALA A 387 -7.59 -18.38 -20.26
CA ALA A 387 -6.32 -17.74 -20.59
C ALA A 387 -6.15 -16.32 -20.04
N SER A 388 -7.25 -15.58 -19.84
CA SER A 388 -7.28 -14.18 -19.43
C SER A 388 -8.14 -13.97 -18.17
N ASP A 389 -8.10 -14.92 -17.24
CA ASP A 389 -8.81 -14.85 -15.94
C ASP A 389 -7.88 -14.47 -14.77
N THR A 390 -6.57 -14.35 -15.00
CA THR A 390 -5.59 -13.92 -13.99
C THR A 390 -5.37 -12.40 -14.08
N TRP A 391 -4.50 -11.85 -13.23
CA TRP A 391 -4.06 -10.46 -13.36
C TRP A 391 -3.49 -10.06 -14.74
N MET A 392 -3.05 -11.02 -15.55
CA MET A 392 -2.63 -10.80 -16.94
C MET A 392 -3.82 -10.98 -17.90
N ASP A 393 -4.77 -10.06 -17.88
CA ASP A 393 -6.11 -10.20 -18.50
C ASP A 393 -6.33 -9.47 -19.83
N ALA A 394 -5.29 -8.85 -20.39
CA ALA A 394 -5.36 -8.19 -21.70
C ALA A 394 -5.85 -9.14 -22.82
N ARG A 395 -6.84 -8.67 -23.59
CA ARG A 395 -7.49 -9.40 -24.69
C ARG A 395 -7.42 -8.59 -25.99
N VAL A 396 -7.36 -9.29 -27.11
CA VAL A 396 -7.55 -8.68 -28.43
C VAL A 396 -9.03 -8.30 -28.57
N GLU A 397 -9.31 -7.08 -29.03
CA GLU A 397 -10.65 -6.61 -29.33
C GLU A 397 -11.19 -7.31 -30.59
N ASN A 398 -11.62 -8.56 -30.42
CA ASN A 398 -12.22 -9.38 -31.46
C ASN A 398 -13.31 -10.29 -30.84
N PRO A 399 -14.24 -10.85 -31.64
CA PRO A 399 -15.34 -11.68 -31.12
C PRO A 399 -14.90 -12.92 -30.34
N THR A 400 -13.65 -13.37 -30.54
CA THR A 400 -13.08 -14.54 -29.86
C THR A 400 -12.31 -14.19 -28.58
N HIS A 401 -12.14 -12.90 -28.27
CA HIS A 401 -11.41 -12.37 -27.12
C HIS A 401 -10.07 -13.09 -26.85
N GLN A 402 -9.27 -13.26 -27.90
CA GLN A 402 -7.97 -13.96 -27.79
C GLN A 402 -7.05 -13.28 -26.77
N PRO A 403 -6.30 -14.03 -25.96
CA PRO A 403 -5.39 -13.47 -24.96
C PRO A 403 -4.16 -12.83 -25.62
N TRP A 404 -3.74 -11.65 -25.15
CA TRP A 404 -2.41 -11.11 -25.49
C TRP A 404 -1.29 -11.83 -24.74
N SER A 405 -1.60 -12.37 -23.55
CA SER A 405 -0.67 -13.11 -22.71
C SER A 405 -1.37 -14.36 -22.18
N ASP A 406 -1.34 -15.46 -22.95
CA ASP A 406 -2.07 -16.69 -22.58
C ASP A 406 -1.52 -17.33 -21.29
N ARG A 407 -2.34 -17.36 -20.24
CA ARG A 407 -2.04 -17.94 -18.91
C ARG A 407 -2.65 -19.32 -18.65
N GLY A 408 -3.59 -19.76 -19.46
CA GLY A 408 -4.45 -20.92 -19.14
C GLY A 408 -3.78 -22.27 -19.43
N PRO A 409 -4.41 -23.41 -19.18
CA PRO A 409 -5.39 -23.59 -18.14
C PRO A 409 -4.80 -23.46 -16.72
N ARG A 410 -3.47 -23.44 -16.52
CA ARG A 410 -2.85 -23.51 -15.18
C ARG A 410 -1.63 -22.61 -15.08
N ALA A 411 -1.78 -21.44 -14.48
CA ALA A 411 -0.71 -20.47 -14.23
C ALA A 411 -0.04 -20.67 -12.87
N VAL A 412 1.25 -20.34 -12.78
CA VAL A 412 2.13 -20.61 -11.63
C VAL A 412 1.64 -19.95 -10.33
N GLU A 413 1.25 -18.68 -10.39
CA GLU A 413 0.77 -17.87 -9.28
C GLU A 413 -0.62 -18.30 -8.81
N ILE A 414 -1.47 -18.73 -9.74
CA ILE A 414 -2.83 -19.19 -9.42
C ILE A 414 -2.77 -20.47 -8.58
N GLN A 415 -1.81 -21.36 -8.82
CA GLN A 415 -1.67 -22.56 -8.00
C GLN A 415 -1.16 -22.25 -6.58
N ALA A 416 -0.27 -21.28 -6.44
CA ALA A 416 0.19 -20.81 -5.13
C ALA A 416 -0.94 -20.17 -4.32
N LEU A 417 -1.75 -19.35 -4.99
CA LEU A 417 -2.91 -18.69 -4.40
C LEU A 417 -4.02 -19.70 -4.07
N TRP A 418 -4.27 -20.70 -4.92
CA TRP A 418 -5.19 -21.81 -4.67
C TRP A 418 -4.79 -22.63 -3.45
N TYR A 419 -3.52 -23.02 -3.35
CA TYR A 419 -2.99 -23.69 -2.16
C TYR A 419 -3.22 -22.84 -0.90
N THR A 420 -2.92 -21.55 -0.97
CA THR A 420 -3.07 -20.61 0.16
C THR A 420 -4.53 -20.46 0.57
N ALA A 421 -5.45 -20.37 -0.40
CA ALA A 421 -6.89 -20.33 -0.16
C ALA A 421 -7.37 -21.62 0.52
N LEU A 422 -6.96 -22.81 0.05
CA LEU A 422 -7.36 -24.08 0.68
C LEU A 422 -6.88 -24.20 2.13
N GLN A 423 -5.64 -23.81 2.43
CA GLN A 423 -5.12 -23.81 3.80
C GLN A 423 -5.90 -22.83 4.69
N THR A 424 -6.17 -21.63 4.16
CA THR A 424 -6.94 -20.59 4.84
C THR A 424 -8.39 -21.04 5.10
N GLY A 425 -9.02 -21.63 4.09
CA GLY A 425 -10.34 -22.24 4.18
C GLY A 425 -10.41 -23.32 5.22
N ALA A 426 -9.41 -24.20 5.27
CA ALA A 426 -9.32 -25.25 6.28
C ALA A 426 -9.23 -24.67 7.70
N TRP A 427 -8.47 -23.59 7.88
CA TRP A 427 -8.42 -22.89 9.15
C TRP A 427 -9.79 -22.29 9.53
N PHE A 428 -10.49 -21.65 8.58
CA PHE A 428 -11.86 -21.14 8.81
C PHE A 428 -12.83 -22.27 9.20
N ALA A 429 -12.75 -23.42 8.52
CA ALA A 429 -13.56 -24.59 8.85
C ALA A 429 -13.30 -25.11 10.27
N GLU A 430 -12.05 -25.13 10.72
CA GLU A 430 -11.71 -25.48 12.10
C GLU A 430 -12.26 -24.49 13.12
N GLN A 431 -12.15 -23.19 12.85
CA GLN A 431 -12.75 -22.18 13.74
C GLN A 431 -14.27 -22.34 13.82
N ALA A 432 -14.91 -22.83 12.76
CA ALA A 432 -16.34 -23.14 12.70
C ALA A 432 -16.70 -24.54 13.23
N GLY A 433 -15.73 -25.36 13.64
CA GLY A 433 -15.93 -26.73 14.12
C GLY A 433 -16.16 -27.79 13.03
N ASP A 434 -16.08 -27.44 11.74
CA ASP A 434 -16.19 -28.39 10.62
C ASP A 434 -14.82 -29.04 10.32
N THR A 435 -14.45 -29.97 11.19
CA THR A 435 -13.20 -30.73 11.05
C THR A 435 -13.17 -31.60 9.79
N GLY A 436 -14.33 -31.99 9.24
CA GLY A 436 -14.43 -32.79 8.02
C GLY A 436 -13.98 -32.02 6.78
N ARG A 437 -14.57 -30.83 6.55
CA ARG A 437 -14.13 -29.95 5.45
C ARG A 437 -12.69 -29.47 5.65
N ALA A 438 -12.28 -29.18 6.89
CA ALA A 438 -10.89 -28.82 7.18
C ALA A 438 -9.90 -29.89 6.70
N GLN A 439 -10.16 -31.17 7.02
CA GLN A 439 -9.32 -32.28 6.57
C GLN A 439 -9.35 -32.45 5.04
N GLN A 440 -10.54 -32.34 4.42
CA GLN A 440 -10.71 -32.44 2.97
C GLN A 440 -9.90 -31.37 2.23
N TRP A 441 -10.03 -30.11 2.63
CA TRP A 441 -9.35 -28.99 1.98
C TRP A 441 -7.84 -29.03 2.19
N ARG A 442 -7.36 -29.47 3.37
CA ARG A 442 -5.92 -29.73 3.58
C ARG A 442 -5.39 -30.85 2.70
N ALA A 443 -6.12 -31.95 2.58
CA ALA A 443 -5.71 -33.06 1.73
C ALA A 443 -5.61 -32.61 0.26
N LEU A 444 -6.56 -31.80 -0.19
CA LEU A 444 -6.51 -31.20 -1.53
C LEU A 444 -5.33 -30.23 -1.68
N ALA A 445 -5.04 -29.41 -0.66
CA ALA A 445 -3.88 -28.51 -0.67
C ALA A 445 -2.56 -29.28 -0.78
N SER A 446 -2.39 -30.35 -0.01
CA SER A 446 -1.22 -31.23 -0.08
C SER A 446 -1.08 -31.90 -1.45
N LYS A 447 -2.19 -32.37 -2.03
CA LYS A 447 -2.21 -32.93 -3.38
C LYS A 447 -1.80 -31.90 -4.43
N ALA A 448 -2.41 -30.71 -4.40
CA ALA A 448 -2.11 -29.61 -5.32
C ALA A 448 -0.63 -29.20 -5.23
N GLN A 449 -0.08 -29.09 -4.01
CA GLN A 449 1.33 -28.78 -3.78
C GLN A 449 2.27 -29.84 -4.38
N ALA A 450 2.01 -31.12 -4.13
CA ALA A 450 2.83 -32.21 -4.66
C ALA A 450 2.77 -32.29 -6.19
N SER A 451 1.57 -32.17 -6.76
CA SER A 451 1.37 -32.14 -8.21
C SER A 451 2.01 -30.93 -8.86
N PHE A 452 1.85 -29.74 -8.26
CA PHE A 452 2.47 -28.51 -8.72
C PHE A 452 3.98 -28.68 -8.86
N LEU A 453 4.65 -29.13 -7.79
CA LEU A 453 6.10 -29.28 -7.82
C LEU A 453 6.55 -30.30 -8.87
N ARG A 454 5.85 -31.42 -9.02
CA ARG A 454 6.16 -32.43 -10.05
C ARG A 454 5.96 -31.91 -11.48
N LEU A 455 4.90 -31.13 -11.72
CA LEU A 455 4.49 -30.74 -13.06
C LEU A 455 5.13 -29.44 -13.53
N PHE A 456 5.29 -28.44 -12.65
CA PHE A 456 5.82 -27.12 -13.02
C PHE A 456 7.35 -27.02 -12.92
N TRP A 457 7.98 -27.80 -12.05
CA TRP A 457 9.43 -27.73 -11.81
C TRP A 457 10.16 -28.88 -12.49
N ASP A 458 11.18 -28.57 -13.29
CA ASP A 458 11.99 -29.58 -13.98
C ASP A 458 13.31 -29.93 -13.27
N GLY A 459 13.62 -29.25 -12.16
CA GLY A 459 14.90 -29.35 -11.46
C GLY A 459 15.73 -28.07 -11.56
N GLU A 460 15.52 -27.24 -12.59
CA GLU A 460 16.31 -26.05 -12.89
C GLU A 460 15.49 -24.81 -13.28
N VAL A 461 14.35 -25.00 -13.96
CA VAL A 461 13.44 -23.97 -14.50
C VAL A 461 12.01 -24.22 -14.02
N MET A 462 11.36 -23.13 -13.61
CA MET A 462 9.95 -23.12 -13.21
C MET A 462 9.10 -22.75 -14.42
N ALA A 463 8.13 -23.58 -14.74
CA ALA A 463 7.11 -23.22 -15.72
C ALA A 463 6.28 -22.04 -15.21
N ASP A 464 6.04 -21.09 -16.09
CA ASP A 464 5.16 -19.96 -15.84
C ASP A 464 3.68 -20.36 -15.98
N ARG A 465 3.40 -21.36 -16.82
CA ARG A 465 2.13 -22.09 -16.89
C ARG A 465 2.31 -23.49 -17.46
N LEU A 466 1.30 -24.34 -17.29
CA LEU A 466 1.14 -25.56 -18.07
C LEU A 466 0.13 -25.33 -19.19
N ARG A 467 0.46 -25.78 -20.40
CA ARG A 467 -0.44 -25.75 -21.56
C ARG A 467 -1.52 -26.82 -21.45
N GLN A 468 -2.45 -26.81 -22.41
CA GLN A 468 -3.57 -27.76 -22.46
C GLN A 468 -3.10 -29.22 -22.61
N ASP A 469 -2.03 -29.45 -23.37
CA ASP A 469 -1.38 -30.76 -23.54
C ASP A 469 -0.51 -31.20 -22.35
N GLY A 470 -0.44 -30.37 -21.29
CA GLY A 470 0.40 -30.62 -20.12
C GLY A 470 1.86 -30.20 -20.27
N SER A 471 2.28 -29.69 -21.44
CA SER A 471 3.64 -29.17 -21.64
C SER A 471 3.88 -27.89 -20.84
N ARG A 472 5.14 -27.66 -20.44
CA ARG A 472 5.56 -26.46 -19.69
C ARG A 472 5.76 -25.28 -20.63
N ASP A 473 5.18 -24.13 -20.31
CA ASP A 473 5.60 -22.84 -20.86
C ASP A 473 6.59 -22.20 -19.89
N VAL A 474 7.81 -21.94 -20.36
CA VAL A 474 8.95 -21.52 -19.53
C VAL A 474 9.32 -20.06 -19.76
N LYS A 475 8.40 -19.26 -20.31
CA LYS A 475 8.58 -17.81 -20.40
C LYS A 475 8.92 -17.24 -19.03
N VAL A 476 9.93 -16.37 -18.99
CA VAL A 476 10.40 -15.80 -17.74
C VAL A 476 9.57 -14.57 -17.43
N ARG A 477 8.75 -14.69 -16.39
CA ARG A 477 7.82 -13.67 -15.91
C ARG A 477 7.97 -13.46 -14.41
N PRO A 478 7.51 -12.31 -13.87
CA PRO A 478 7.62 -12.03 -12.44
C PRO A 478 6.70 -12.92 -11.60
N ASN A 479 5.70 -13.58 -12.20
CA ASN A 479 4.75 -14.48 -11.52
C ASN A 479 5.39 -15.55 -10.64
N GLN A 480 6.56 -16.08 -11.04
CA GLN A 480 7.29 -17.09 -10.25
C GLN A 480 7.73 -16.58 -8.86
N LEU A 481 7.89 -15.25 -8.69
CA LEU A 481 8.20 -14.64 -7.40
C LEU A 481 7.05 -14.76 -6.41
N MET A 482 5.82 -14.88 -6.89
CA MET A 482 4.63 -15.07 -6.04
C MET A 482 4.62 -16.39 -5.29
N LEU A 483 5.42 -17.38 -5.72
CA LEU A 483 5.66 -18.61 -4.97
C LEU A 483 6.31 -18.35 -3.59
N ALA A 484 6.98 -17.20 -3.44
CA ALA A 484 7.64 -16.79 -2.21
C ALA A 484 6.89 -15.68 -1.44
N SER A 485 5.90 -15.01 -2.04
CA SER A 485 5.20 -13.87 -1.41
C SER A 485 3.74 -14.14 -1.06
N ILE A 486 3.00 -14.94 -1.85
CA ILE A 486 1.58 -15.21 -1.61
C ILE A 486 1.38 -16.12 -0.38
N PRO A 487 2.03 -17.30 -0.30
CA PRO A 487 1.76 -18.26 0.76
C PRO A 487 2.29 -17.79 2.12
N PHE A 488 1.51 -17.98 3.17
CA PHE A 488 1.95 -17.73 4.55
C PHE A 488 3.04 -18.73 5.00
N ASP A 489 3.00 -19.95 4.48
CA ASP A 489 3.98 -21.03 4.69
C ASP A 489 4.65 -21.45 3.38
N ASP A 490 5.74 -22.23 3.44
CA ASP A 490 6.46 -22.68 2.24
C ASP A 490 5.57 -23.56 1.31
N PHE A 491 5.13 -23.01 0.18
CA PHE A 491 4.45 -23.77 -0.88
C PHE A 491 5.42 -24.61 -1.72
N VAL A 492 6.60 -24.08 -2.02
CA VAL A 492 7.70 -24.84 -2.64
C VAL A 492 8.93 -24.81 -1.74
N PRO A 493 9.85 -25.80 -1.85
CA PRO A 493 11.04 -25.82 -1.02
C PRO A 493 11.85 -24.52 -1.11
N PRO A 494 12.49 -24.04 -0.03
CA PRO A 494 13.28 -22.81 -0.04
C PRO A 494 14.37 -22.75 -1.13
N ALA A 495 14.95 -23.90 -1.51
CA ALA A 495 15.91 -23.99 -2.61
C ALA A 495 15.28 -23.59 -3.96
N VAL A 496 14.04 -24.02 -4.21
CA VAL A 496 13.29 -23.69 -5.42
C VAL A 496 12.90 -22.21 -5.40
N GLN A 497 12.43 -21.70 -4.26
CA GLN A 497 12.13 -20.27 -4.10
C GLN A 497 13.37 -19.38 -4.39
N ALA A 498 14.55 -19.74 -3.89
CA ALA A 498 15.79 -19.02 -4.17
C ALA A 498 16.13 -19.04 -5.67
N ARG A 499 15.92 -20.18 -6.33
CA ARG A 499 16.21 -20.38 -7.74
C ARG A 499 15.28 -19.59 -8.66
N VAL A 500 13.97 -19.56 -8.38
CA VAL A 500 13.01 -18.73 -9.13
C VAL A 500 13.23 -17.24 -8.87
N THR A 501 13.62 -16.87 -7.64
CA THR A 501 13.99 -15.49 -7.29
C THR A 501 15.18 -15.03 -8.12
N ARG A 502 16.25 -15.84 -8.16
CA ARG A 502 17.42 -15.59 -9.02
C ARG A 502 17.02 -15.43 -10.47
N ASN A 503 16.24 -16.36 -11.00
CA ASN A 503 15.85 -16.37 -12.40
C ASN A 503 15.07 -15.10 -12.80
N ALA A 504 14.07 -14.72 -12.00
CA ALA A 504 13.29 -13.51 -12.25
C ALA A 504 14.16 -12.24 -12.11
N VAL A 505 14.90 -12.11 -11.00
CA VAL A 505 15.72 -10.92 -10.73
C VAL A 505 16.78 -10.70 -11.80
N SER A 506 17.48 -11.75 -12.24
CA SER A 506 18.54 -11.61 -13.25
C SER A 506 18.04 -11.22 -14.64
N GLN A 507 16.78 -11.54 -14.96
CA GLN A 507 16.24 -11.34 -16.31
C GLN A 507 15.26 -10.18 -16.42
N LEU A 508 14.63 -9.79 -15.30
CA LEU A 508 13.48 -8.89 -15.32
C LEU A 508 13.69 -7.62 -14.50
N LEU A 509 14.62 -7.61 -13.53
CA LEU A 509 14.79 -6.48 -12.62
C LEU A 509 15.68 -5.41 -13.27
N TYR A 510 15.12 -4.21 -13.37
CA TYR A 510 15.78 -2.95 -13.71
C TYR A 510 15.95 -2.11 -12.43
N PRO A 511 16.76 -1.02 -12.45
CA PRO A 511 16.94 -0.16 -11.29
C PRO A 511 15.66 0.58 -10.86
N TYR A 512 14.64 0.63 -11.72
CA TYR A 512 13.40 1.38 -11.55
C TYR A 512 12.13 0.53 -11.57
N GLY A 513 12.26 -0.80 -11.60
CA GLY A 513 11.12 -1.71 -11.57
C GLY A 513 11.43 -3.07 -12.17
N ILE A 514 10.43 -3.93 -12.21
CA ILE A 514 10.54 -5.29 -12.76
C ILE A 514 9.61 -5.45 -13.96
N ALA A 515 10.16 -5.92 -15.08
CA ALA A 515 9.40 -6.11 -16.31
C ALA A 515 8.45 -7.32 -16.22
N SER A 516 7.33 -7.24 -16.92
CA SER A 516 6.29 -8.30 -16.98
C SER A 516 6.67 -9.51 -17.85
N LEU A 517 7.73 -9.40 -18.65
CA LEU A 517 8.29 -10.44 -19.50
C LEU A 517 9.79 -10.17 -19.73
N SER A 518 10.58 -11.23 -19.92
CA SER A 518 12.00 -11.10 -20.27
C SER A 518 12.21 -10.41 -21.61
N GLN A 519 13.19 -9.51 -21.68
CA GLN A 519 13.58 -8.83 -22.92
C GLN A 519 14.12 -9.78 -24.01
N ASP A 520 14.49 -11.00 -23.62
CA ASP A 520 14.99 -12.02 -24.53
C ASP A 520 13.83 -12.81 -25.17
N ASP A 521 12.57 -12.56 -24.76
CA ASP A 521 11.38 -13.14 -25.37
C ASP A 521 10.98 -12.37 -26.64
N PRO A 522 10.67 -13.05 -27.76
CA PRO A 522 10.28 -12.39 -29.02
C PRO A 522 9.02 -11.51 -28.93
N THR A 523 8.18 -11.72 -27.91
CA THR A 523 6.96 -10.94 -27.68
C THR A 523 7.17 -9.80 -26.68
N PHE A 524 8.41 -9.51 -26.29
CA PHE A 524 8.72 -8.40 -25.43
C PHE A 524 8.56 -7.05 -26.14
N HIS A 525 7.81 -6.15 -25.51
CA HIS A 525 7.57 -4.78 -25.95
C HIS A 525 8.17 -3.80 -24.92
N PRO A 526 9.25 -3.06 -25.28
CA PRO A 526 9.92 -2.14 -24.35
C PRO A 526 9.14 -0.85 -24.06
N ARG A 527 8.12 -0.56 -24.88
CA ARG A 527 7.29 0.64 -24.84
C ARG A 527 5.84 0.22 -24.70
N HIS A 528 5.11 0.78 -23.73
CA HIS A 528 3.69 0.48 -23.57
C HIS A 528 2.90 1.02 -24.77
N GLU A 529 3.09 2.29 -25.11
CA GLU A 529 2.41 2.96 -26.21
C GLU A 529 3.35 3.14 -27.40
N ASN A 530 3.19 2.32 -28.44
CA ASN A 530 3.95 2.44 -29.68
C ASN A 530 3.14 1.92 -30.89
N PRO A 531 2.10 2.65 -31.32
CA PRO A 531 1.12 2.17 -32.30
C PRO A 531 1.71 1.86 -33.68
N ALA A 532 2.92 2.35 -33.99
CA ALA A 532 3.63 2.01 -35.23
C ALA A 532 4.14 0.55 -35.26
N PHE A 533 4.30 -0.10 -34.10
CA PHE A 533 4.87 -1.44 -33.98
C PHE A 533 3.91 -2.45 -33.36
N HIS A 534 3.07 -2.01 -32.41
CA HIS A 534 2.15 -2.90 -31.70
C HIS A 534 0.97 -2.15 -31.06
N HIS A 535 -0.10 -2.89 -30.78
CA HIS A 535 -1.21 -2.41 -29.97
C HIS A 535 -0.79 -2.27 -28.50
N LYS A 536 -1.26 -1.25 -27.78
CA LYS A 536 -0.88 -1.02 -26.36
C LYS A 536 -1.12 -2.26 -25.46
N ASP A 537 -2.23 -2.97 -25.68
CA ASP A 537 -2.59 -4.16 -24.89
C ASP A 537 -1.66 -5.36 -25.18
N ALA A 538 -0.98 -5.36 -26.32
CA ALA A 538 0.03 -6.37 -26.62
C ALA A 538 1.27 -6.21 -25.71
N ALA A 539 1.61 -4.97 -25.33
CA ALA A 539 2.70 -4.64 -24.43
C ALA A 539 2.32 -4.73 -22.94
N TYR A 540 1.03 -4.56 -22.63
CA TYR A 540 0.50 -4.36 -21.27
C TYR A 540 0.96 -5.42 -20.24
N HIS A 541 1.10 -6.68 -20.64
CA HIS A 541 1.72 -7.73 -19.80
C HIS A 541 2.90 -8.43 -20.48
N ASN A 542 3.45 -7.88 -21.57
CA ASN A 542 4.56 -8.47 -22.31
C ASN A 542 5.72 -7.48 -22.45
N GLY A 543 6.14 -6.86 -21.35
CA GLY A 543 7.39 -6.11 -21.30
C GLY A 543 7.33 -4.82 -20.49
N THR A 544 6.15 -4.24 -20.29
CA THR A 544 6.00 -3.08 -19.40
C THR A 544 6.41 -3.41 -17.96
N ILE A 545 6.89 -2.40 -17.26
CA ILE A 545 7.17 -2.46 -15.83
C ILE A 545 5.91 -2.07 -15.08
N TRP A 546 5.48 -2.88 -14.13
CA TRP A 546 4.34 -2.60 -13.26
C TRP A 546 4.82 -2.25 -11.86
N GLY A 547 4.27 -1.19 -11.28
CA GLY A 547 4.66 -0.72 -9.95
C GLY A 547 4.48 -1.78 -8.86
N TRP A 548 3.31 -2.41 -8.80
CA TRP A 548 2.99 -3.42 -7.78
C TRP A 548 3.84 -4.69 -7.88
N ASN A 549 4.39 -5.02 -9.05
CA ASN A 549 5.28 -6.16 -9.19
C ASN A 549 6.55 -6.02 -8.35
N ALA A 550 6.94 -4.80 -8.01
CA ALA A 550 8.02 -4.56 -7.05
C ALA A 550 7.70 -5.11 -5.66
N GLY A 551 6.42 -5.12 -5.26
CA GLY A 551 5.98 -5.56 -3.95
C GLY A 551 6.40 -6.98 -3.60
N PHE A 552 5.99 -7.95 -4.42
CA PHE A 552 6.41 -9.34 -4.25
C PHE A 552 7.90 -9.58 -4.59
N THR A 553 8.51 -8.71 -5.39
CA THR A 553 9.96 -8.75 -5.68
C THR A 553 10.77 -8.41 -4.44
N VAL A 554 10.42 -7.34 -3.73
CA VAL A 554 11.05 -6.94 -2.46
C VAL A 554 10.85 -8.03 -1.40
N THR A 555 9.64 -8.57 -1.27
CA THR A 555 9.38 -9.70 -0.35
C THR A 555 10.28 -10.89 -0.65
N ALA A 556 10.41 -11.30 -1.92
CA ALA A 556 11.26 -12.41 -2.32
C ALA A 556 12.76 -12.13 -2.03
N LEU A 557 13.26 -10.95 -2.40
CA LEU A 557 14.65 -10.54 -2.12
C LEU A 557 14.95 -10.54 -0.61
N ASN A 558 14.06 -9.98 0.20
CA ASN A 558 14.20 -9.91 1.65
C ASN A 558 14.23 -11.31 2.28
N ARG A 559 13.42 -12.25 1.78
CA ARG A 559 13.41 -13.65 2.24
C ARG A 559 14.77 -14.33 2.11
N PHE A 560 15.55 -13.98 1.08
CA PHE A 560 16.87 -14.55 0.81
C PHE A 560 18.05 -13.70 1.28
N GLY A 561 17.80 -12.60 2.00
CA GLY A 561 18.86 -11.74 2.55
C GLY A 561 19.41 -10.69 1.59
N TYR A 562 18.65 -10.37 0.54
CA TYR A 562 18.98 -9.37 -0.48
C TYR A 562 18.24 -8.05 -0.29
N GLN A 563 17.96 -7.70 0.96
CA GLN A 563 17.27 -6.46 1.30
C GLN A 563 17.96 -5.19 0.79
N ASP A 564 19.28 -5.18 0.60
CA ASP A 564 19.98 -4.01 0.04
C ASP A 564 19.69 -3.81 -1.45
N MET A 565 19.50 -4.90 -2.20
CA MET A 565 19.05 -4.84 -3.59
C MET A 565 17.59 -4.39 -3.67
N GLY A 566 16.73 -4.99 -2.84
CA GLY A 566 15.33 -4.55 -2.73
C GLY A 566 15.24 -3.07 -2.31
N TRP A 567 16.15 -2.61 -1.45
CA TRP A 567 16.22 -1.23 -1.00
C TRP A 567 16.55 -0.26 -2.13
N ALA A 568 17.50 -0.60 -3.02
CA ALA A 568 17.82 0.23 -4.18
C ALA A 568 16.60 0.42 -5.11
N LEU A 569 15.85 -0.66 -5.36
CA LEU A 569 14.58 -0.61 -6.09
C LEU A 569 13.56 0.30 -5.36
N THR A 570 13.39 0.11 -4.05
CA THR A 570 12.46 0.90 -3.22
C THR A 570 12.80 2.39 -3.21
N GLN A 571 14.08 2.76 -3.19
CA GLN A 571 14.49 4.17 -3.29
C GLN A 571 14.08 4.76 -4.64
N ASN A 572 14.23 4.01 -5.73
CA ASN A 572 13.80 4.47 -7.05
C ASN A 572 12.27 4.65 -7.10
N LEU A 573 11.50 3.67 -6.63
CA LEU A 573 10.04 3.77 -6.57
C LEU A 573 9.57 4.96 -5.71
N GLY A 574 10.28 5.24 -4.61
CA GLY A 574 10.01 6.42 -3.78
C GLY A 574 10.21 7.73 -4.54
N ARG A 575 11.27 7.82 -5.36
CA ARG A 575 11.47 8.96 -6.27
C ARG A 575 10.36 9.10 -7.29
N GLN A 576 9.89 7.99 -7.87
CA GLN A 576 8.75 8.01 -8.79
C GLN A 576 7.49 8.56 -8.11
N ILE A 577 7.18 8.14 -6.88
CA ILE A 577 6.07 8.66 -6.08
C ILE A 577 6.20 10.17 -5.84
N LEU A 578 7.42 10.66 -5.61
CA LEU A 578 7.68 12.09 -5.41
C LEU A 578 7.75 12.89 -6.73
N GLY A 579 7.55 12.26 -7.88
CA GLY A 579 7.65 12.90 -9.20
C GLY A 579 9.08 13.21 -9.65
N LEU A 580 10.08 12.57 -9.04
CA LEU A 580 11.50 12.78 -9.36
C LEU A 580 11.92 11.85 -10.50
N GLY A 581 12.34 12.44 -11.63
CA GLY A 581 12.81 11.69 -12.80
C GLY A 581 11.71 11.13 -13.71
N THR A 582 10.46 11.50 -13.47
CA THR A 582 9.29 11.09 -14.26
C THR A 582 8.35 12.28 -14.50
N LEU A 583 7.44 12.19 -15.48
CA LEU A 583 6.30 13.10 -15.64
C LEU A 583 5.03 12.54 -14.97
N GLY A 584 5.19 11.78 -13.89
CA GLY A 584 4.10 11.13 -13.18
C GLY A 584 3.27 12.08 -12.33
N THR A 585 2.24 11.53 -11.67
CA THR A 585 1.41 12.26 -10.71
C THR A 585 2.19 12.43 -9.40
N LEU A 586 2.33 13.67 -8.95
CA LEU A 586 3.01 13.98 -7.68
C LEU A 586 2.27 13.32 -6.52
N GLY A 587 3.01 12.59 -5.69
CA GLY A 587 2.48 11.90 -4.52
C GLY A 587 1.86 10.54 -4.81
N SER A 588 1.93 10.03 -6.05
CA SER A 588 1.36 8.74 -6.43
C SER A 588 2.25 8.00 -7.44
N MET A 589 1.91 6.74 -7.75
CA MET A 589 2.59 5.93 -8.74
C MET A 589 1.65 5.59 -9.89
N SER A 590 2.14 5.64 -11.13
CA SER A 590 1.39 5.17 -12.29
C SER A 590 1.26 3.65 -12.30
N GLU A 591 0.36 3.17 -13.15
CA GLU A 591 0.18 1.75 -13.38
C GLU A 591 1.41 1.09 -14.00
N ASN A 592 1.84 1.64 -15.13
CA ASN A 592 2.92 1.09 -15.91
C ASN A 592 4.03 2.12 -16.08
N LEU A 593 5.20 1.59 -16.43
CA LEU A 593 6.35 2.32 -16.93
C LEU A 593 6.87 1.62 -18.18
N ASP A 594 7.32 2.41 -19.16
CA ASP A 594 8.14 1.87 -20.25
C ASP A 594 9.38 1.17 -19.65
N ALA A 595 9.70 -0.02 -20.15
CA ALA A 595 10.90 -0.74 -19.72
C ALA A 595 12.18 -0.12 -20.30
N LEU A 596 12.10 0.53 -21.45
CA LEU A 596 13.22 1.30 -22.00
C LEU A 596 13.07 2.77 -21.59
N PRO A 597 14.07 3.46 -21.02
CA PRO A 597 13.98 4.89 -20.78
C PRO A 597 13.93 5.70 -22.09
N HIS A 598 13.34 6.90 -22.06
CA HIS A 598 13.34 7.84 -23.18
C HIS A 598 14.68 8.61 -23.26
N GLU A 599 14.78 9.52 -24.23
CA GLU A 599 15.93 10.44 -24.35
C GLU A 599 16.29 11.09 -23.01
N GLY A 600 17.60 11.18 -22.73
CA GLY A 600 18.11 11.69 -21.45
C GLY A 600 17.92 10.75 -20.26
N GLY A 601 17.53 9.49 -20.47
CA GLY A 601 17.32 8.51 -19.41
C GLY A 601 16.01 8.70 -18.63
N ARG A 602 15.09 9.50 -19.17
CA ARG A 602 13.82 9.82 -18.51
C ARG A 602 12.89 8.61 -18.51
N LEU A 603 12.33 8.30 -17.34
CA LEU A 603 11.33 7.24 -17.20
C LEU A 603 9.96 7.77 -17.65
N GLN A 604 9.20 6.95 -18.39
CA GLN A 604 7.88 7.32 -18.92
C GLN A 604 6.76 6.51 -18.27
N PRO A 605 5.99 7.12 -17.36
CA PRO A 605 4.73 6.60 -16.85
C PRO A 605 3.71 6.38 -17.96
N THR A 606 2.93 5.31 -17.88
CA THR A 606 1.84 4.97 -18.81
C THR A 606 0.70 4.23 -18.07
N GLY A 607 -0.43 4.01 -18.75
CA GLY A 607 -1.63 3.45 -18.12
C GLY A 607 -2.32 4.46 -17.20
N THR A 608 -2.94 3.99 -16.10
CA THR A 608 -3.44 4.91 -15.07
C THR A 608 -2.31 5.78 -14.50
N PHE A 609 -2.60 7.05 -14.27
CA PHE A 609 -1.61 7.99 -13.75
C PHE A 609 -1.43 7.91 -12.23
N ALA A 610 -2.35 7.24 -11.54
CA ALA A 610 -2.31 6.97 -10.11
C ALA A 610 -2.99 5.62 -9.85
N GLN A 611 -2.30 4.65 -9.27
CA GLN A 611 -2.77 3.27 -9.13
C GLN A 611 -2.67 2.78 -7.69
N SER A 612 -3.77 2.20 -7.18
CA SER A 612 -3.93 1.91 -5.74
C SER A 612 -3.00 0.81 -5.23
N TRP A 613 -2.95 -0.35 -5.90
CA TRP A 613 -2.11 -1.47 -5.45
C TRP A 613 -0.61 -1.17 -5.51
N SER A 614 -0.17 -0.21 -6.32
CA SER A 614 1.26 0.08 -6.51
C SER A 614 1.80 0.87 -5.32
N VAL A 615 1.08 1.91 -4.91
CA VAL A 615 1.41 2.64 -3.68
C VAL A 615 1.11 1.81 -2.42
N ALA A 616 0.12 0.92 -2.47
CA ALA A 616 -0.17 0.01 -1.36
C ALA A 616 0.96 -1.01 -1.15
N GLU A 617 1.45 -1.70 -2.19
CA GLU A 617 2.58 -2.64 -2.06
C GLU A 617 3.85 -1.94 -1.54
N TYR A 618 4.10 -0.70 -1.97
CA TYR A 618 5.21 0.12 -1.43
C TYR A 618 5.09 0.34 0.08
N ALA A 619 3.89 0.71 0.55
CA ALA A 619 3.62 0.87 1.97
C ALA A 619 3.70 -0.47 2.71
N ARG A 620 3.15 -1.55 2.14
CA ARG A 620 3.20 -2.90 2.70
C ARG A 620 4.64 -3.34 2.96
N ASN A 621 5.54 -3.17 1.98
CA ASN A 621 6.95 -3.56 2.12
C ASN A 621 7.65 -2.84 3.28
N ALA A 622 7.34 -1.56 3.53
CA ALA A 622 7.92 -0.80 4.64
C ALA A 622 7.71 -1.50 5.99
N TYR A 623 6.46 -1.87 6.28
CA TYR A 623 6.08 -2.42 7.57
C TYR A 623 6.27 -3.94 7.64
N GLN A 624 5.89 -4.68 6.61
CA GLN A 624 5.89 -6.14 6.64
C GLN A 624 7.21 -6.78 6.19
N ASP A 625 8.00 -6.13 5.34
CA ASP A 625 9.21 -6.72 4.75
C ASP A 625 10.51 -6.11 5.31
N TYR A 626 10.59 -4.79 5.47
CA TYR A 626 11.77 -4.13 6.02
C TYR A 626 11.77 -4.12 7.55
N VAL A 627 10.76 -3.50 8.16
CA VAL A 627 10.53 -3.58 9.62
C VAL A 627 10.21 -5.02 10.02
N GLY A 628 9.51 -5.75 9.15
CA GLY A 628 9.25 -7.18 9.32
C GLY A 628 8.07 -7.49 10.25
N PHE A 629 7.19 -6.52 10.53
CA PHE A 629 6.07 -6.72 11.45
C PHE A 629 4.93 -7.48 10.77
N ARG A 630 4.69 -8.71 11.22
CA ARG A 630 3.66 -9.61 10.72
C ARG A 630 2.93 -10.23 11.92
N PRO A 631 2.03 -9.49 12.58
CA PRO A 631 1.28 -10.02 13.72
C PRO A 631 0.48 -11.26 13.32
N ASP A 632 0.32 -12.16 14.27
CA ASP A 632 -0.41 -13.41 14.14
C ASP A 632 -1.25 -13.66 15.41
N LEU A 633 -2.24 -12.82 15.60
CA LEU A 633 -3.16 -12.90 16.74
C LEU A 633 -4.09 -14.11 16.64
N ALA A 634 -4.23 -14.72 15.45
CA ALA A 634 -4.81 -16.05 15.29
C ALA A 634 -4.01 -17.13 16.05
N GLU A 635 -2.74 -16.88 16.36
CA GLU A 635 -1.89 -17.73 17.20
C GLU A 635 -1.39 -16.99 18.46
N ASN A 636 -2.07 -15.90 18.85
CA ASN A 636 -1.71 -15.02 19.98
C ASN A 636 -0.23 -14.60 19.95
N THR A 637 0.27 -14.23 18.77
CA THR A 637 1.69 -13.99 18.52
C THR A 637 1.91 -12.65 17.82
N LEU A 638 2.89 -11.87 18.27
CA LEU A 638 3.45 -10.76 17.51
C LEU A 638 4.77 -11.24 16.90
N ALA A 639 4.78 -11.45 15.58
CA ALA A 639 5.97 -11.93 14.87
C ALA A 639 6.71 -10.78 14.16
N PHE A 640 8.04 -10.86 14.23
CA PHE A 640 8.95 -9.96 13.55
C PHE A 640 9.95 -10.75 12.72
N GLU A 641 9.99 -10.45 11.43
CA GLU A 641 10.94 -10.98 10.46
C GLU A 641 11.67 -9.85 9.73
N PRO A 642 12.47 -9.04 10.44
CA PRO A 642 13.10 -7.84 9.88
C PRO A 642 14.15 -8.17 8.82
N ALA A 643 14.10 -7.45 7.71
CA ALA A 643 15.11 -7.45 6.66
C ALA A 643 15.63 -6.02 6.44
N ILE A 644 16.28 -5.45 7.46
CA ILE A 644 16.64 -4.03 7.50
C ILE A 644 17.82 -3.73 6.54
N PRO A 645 17.66 -2.79 5.59
CA PRO A 645 18.74 -2.37 4.71
C PRO A 645 19.96 -1.86 5.48
N ALA A 646 21.16 -2.10 4.96
CA ALA A 646 22.42 -1.64 5.54
C ALA A 646 22.48 -0.11 5.66
N ALA A 647 21.78 0.61 4.76
CA ALA A 647 21.62 2.06 4.78
C ALA A 647 20.87 2.56 6.02
N TRP A 648 19.96 1.76 6.59
CA TRP A 648 19.23 2.11 7.79
C TRP A 648 20.12 1.92 9.02
N LYS A 649 20.54 3.04 9.59
CA LYS A 649 21.28 3.15 10.85
C LYS A 649 20.33 3.27 12.03
N ARG A 650 19.15 3.86 11.82
CA ARG A 650 18.07 3.92 12.83
C ARG A 650 16.71 3.93 12.16
N PHE A 651 15.70 3.49 12.90
CA PHE A 651 14.32 3.86 12.62
C PHE A 651 13.49 3.86 13.91
N GLU A 652 12.40 4.62 13.89
CA GLU A 652 11.36 4.63 14.90
C GLU A 652 10.05 4.25 14.22
N ALA A 653 9.29 3.30 14.77
CA ALA A 653 8.06 2.81 14.17
C ALA A 653 6.93 2.68 15.18
N ILE A 654 5.71 2.99 14.76
CA ILE A 654 4.45 2.70 15.48
C ILE A 654 3.68 1.69 14.65
N LEU A 655 3.40 0.55 15.25
CA LEU A 655 2.91 -0.66 14.58
C LEU A 655 1.55 -1.07 15.19
N PRO A 656 0.42 -0.74 14.53
CA PRO A 656 -0.91 -1.05 15.04
C PRO A 656 -1.22 -2.55 14.92
N PHE A 657 -1.97 -3.07 15.89
CA PHE A 657 -2.52 -4.43 15.89
C PHE A 657 -3.76 -4.50 16.79
N GLY A 658 -4.49 -5.60 16.75
CA GLY A 658 -5.61 -5.84 17.65
C GLY A 658 -6.77 -4.85 17.48
N GLN A 659 -7.38 -4.48 18.60
CA GLN A 659 -8.51 -3.55 18.73
C GLN A 659 -8.04 -2.19 19.26
N GLY A 660 -7.11 -1.57 18.54
CA GLY A 660 -6.59 -0.23 18.85
C GLY A 660 -5.25 -0.22 19.60
N GLU A 661 -4.61 -1.38 19.78
CA GLU A 661 -3.27 -1.45 20.32
C GLU A 661 -2.20 -1.05 19.29
N SER A 662 -1.03 -0.64 19.78
CA SER A 662 0.14 -0.45 18.94
C SER A 662 1.44 -0.78 19.68
N LEU A 663 2.44 -1.19 18.90
CA LEU A 663 3.81 -1.37 19.36
C LEU A 663 4.71 -0.27 18.80
N ASP A 664 5.34 0.48 19.70
CA ASP A 664 6.41 1.41 19.40
C ASP A 664 7.73 0.64 19.31
N VAL A 665 8.55 0.93 18.31
CA VAL A 665 9.83 0.27 18.07
C VAL A 665 10.89 1.32 17.77
N ASP A 666 11.90 1.45 18.65
CA ASP A 666 13.17 2.15 18.33
C ASP A 666 14.23 1.12 17.94
N PHE A 667 14.72 1.22 16.72
CA PHE A 667 15.84 0.46 16.20
C PHE A 667 17.07 1.33 16.02
N ARG A 668 18.23 0.85 16.48
CA ARG A 668 19.54 1.46 16.19
C ARG A 668 20.59 0.42 15.84
N ARG A 669 21.37 0.73 14.81
CA ARG A 669 22.60 0.00 14.48
C ARG A 669 23.73 0.52 15.36
N VAL A 670 24.34 -0.36 16.15
CA VAL A 670 25.41 -0.01 17.10
C VAL A 670 26.71 -0.72 16.75
N HIS A 671 27.83 -0.21 17.24
CA HIS A 671 29.13 -0.83 17.01
C HIS A 671 29.17 -2.22 17.67
N GLY A 672 29.02 -3.27 16.86
CA GLY A 672 28.90 -4.63 17.39
C GLY A 672 27.57 -5.32 17.13
N GLY A 673 26.57 -4.67 16.55
CA GLY A 673 25.29 -5.33 16.22
C GLY A 673 24.12 -4.36 16.08
N GLN A 674 22.96 -4.77 16.55
CA GLN A 674 21.71 -4.01 16.48
C GLN A 674 21.10 -3.91 17.88
N ARG A 675 20.43 -2.80 18.15
CA ARG A 675 19.66 -2.58 19.37
C ARG A 675 18.21 -2.36 18.97
N TRP A 676 17.31 -3.05 19.65
CA TRP A 676 15.87 -2.85 19.54
C TRP A 676 15.30 -2.53 20.91
N ALA A 677 14.47 -1.50 20.99
CA ALA A 677 13.70 -1.13 22.17
C ALA A 677 12.21 -1.09 21.79
N PRO A 678 11.53 -2.24 21.80
CA PRO A 678 10.09 -2.28 21.63
C PRO A 678 9.41 -1.83 22.92
N ALA A 679 8.42 -0.96 22.82
CA ALA A 679 7.53 -0.61 23.90
C ALA A 679 6.07 -0.61 23.44
N PRO A 680 5.14 -1.14 24.25
CA PRO A 680 3.72 -0.95 23.99
C PRO A 680 3.39 0.54 24.14
N ALA A 681 2.73 1.11 23.13
CA ALA A 681 2.22 2.47 23.24
C ALA A 681 0.97 2.45 24.14
N ARG A 682 0.82 3.46 25.00
CA ARG A 682 -0.28 3.56 25.97
C ARG A 682 -1.66 3.49 25.30
N GLN A 683 -2.47 2.47 25.62
CA GLN A 683 -3.67 2.53 26.48
C GLN A 683 -4.24 1.11 26.73
N GLY A 684 -4.68 0.83 27.96
CA GLY A 684 -5.56 -0.31 28.31
C GLY A 684 -4.96 -1.45 29.15
N GLY A 685 -3.66 -1.71 29.08
CA GLY A 685 -3.03 -2.84 29.79
C GLY A 685 -1.67 -2.50 30.40
N ALA A 686 -1.36 -3.09 31.55
CA ALA A 686 0.00 -3.09 32.08
C ALA A 686 0.82 -4.09 31.25
N TYR A 687 1.74 -3.59 30.43
CA TYR A 687 2.60 -4.42 29.60
C TYR A 687 4.07 -4.23 30.01
N ALA A 688 4.86 -5.32 30.00
CA ALA A 688 6.30 -5.29 30.21
C ALA A 688 7.04 -5.22 28.86
N ALA A 689 8.00 -4.31 28.71
CA ALA A 689 8.86 -4.18 27.52
C ALA A 689 10.23 -4.85 27.75
N HIS A 690 10.78 -5.53 26.74
CA HIS A 690 12.11 -6.16 26.82
C HIS A 690 12.99 -5.75 25.64
N GLY A 691 14.23 -5.32 25.92
CA GLY A 691 15.22 -4.93 24.91
C GLY A 691 16.02 -6.11 24.35
N LEU A 692 16.47 -5.97 23.09
CA LEU A 692 17.28 -6.97 22.37
C LEU A 692 18.64 -6.38 22.00
N ALA A 693 19.74 -7.08 22.29
CA ALA A 693 21.11 -6.67 21.91
C ALA A 693 21.76 -7.69 20.96
N GLY A 694 22.13 -7.28 19.74
CA GLY A 694 22.78 -8.12 18.73
C GLY A 694 24.32 -8.11 18.76
N ARG A 695 24.96 -9.21 18.33
CA ARG A 695 26.43 -9.34 18.18
C ARG A 695 26.93 -9.31 16.72
N ARG A 696 28.23 -9.01 16.59
CA ARG A 696 28.98 -8.39 15.47
C ARG A 696 29.10 -9.19 14.17
N GLN A 697 28.32 -10.24 13.94
CA GLN A 697 28.48 -10.97 12.68
C GLN A 697 27.27 -11.73 12.11
N LYS A 698 26.17 -11.89 12.85
CA LYS A 698 24.96 -12.57 12.36
C LYS A 698 23.77 -12.05 13.14
N SER A 699 22.60 -12.09 12.52
CA SER A 699 21.27 -11.68 12.98
C SER A 699 20.79 -12.47 14.21
N ARG A 700 21.57 -12.45 15.28
CA ARG A 700 21.21 -12.96 16.60
C ARG A 700 21.21 -11.78 17.56
N ALA A 701 20.06 -11.52 18.17
CA ALA A 701 20.02 -10.79 19.43
C ALA A 701 20.06 -11.77 20.61
N ASP A 702 20.74 -11.38 21.67
CA ASP A 702 20.71 -12.00 22.99
C ASP A 702 19.86 -11.12 23.94
N HIS A 703 19.16 -11.81 24.85
CA HIS A 703 18.31 -11.22 25.88
C HIS A 703 19.15 -10.69 27.04
N VAL A 704 18.90 -9.46 27.47
CA VAL A 704 19.41 -8.95 28.75
C VAL A 704 18.23 -8.81 29.70
N GLN A 705 18.16 -9.71 30.68
CA GLN A 705 17.18 -9.69 31.75
C GLN A 705 17.74 -8.82 32.88
N ALA A 706 17.13 -7.66 33.15
CA ALA A 706 17.35 -6.97 34.41
C ALA A 706 16.35 -7.55 35.42
N GLY A 707 16.84 -8.42 36.31
CA GLY A 707 16.02 -9.02 37.37
C GLY A 707 15.66 -8.00 38.44
N ALA A 708 14.42 -8.08 38.94
CA ALA A 708 14.06 -7.54 40.24
C ALA A 708 14.81 -8.35 41.31
N GLY A 709 15.50 -7.66 42.21
CA GLY A 709 16.26 -8.30 43.28
C GLY A 709 15.36 -9.07 44.24
N GLN A 710 15.77 -10.30 44.56
CA GLN A 710 15.61 -10.88 45.89
C GLN A 710 16.90 -11.62 46.23
N ASP A 711 17.32 -11.47 47.48
CA ASP A 711 18.60 -11.87 48.05
C ASP A 711 18.96 -13.34 47.81
N GLY A 712 20.22 -13.58 47.45
CA GLY A 712 20.79 -14.93 47.32
C GLY A 712 22.27 -14.88 46.91
N ASP A 713 23.11 -15.37 47.82
CA ASP A 713 24.59 -15.44 47.84
C ASP A 713 25.27 -15.90 46.51
N PRO A 714 26.53 -15.47 46.20
CA PRO A 714 27.19 -15.82 44.94
C PRO A 714 28.03 -17.10 45.06
N GLY A 715 27.70 -18.13 44.27
CA GLY A 715 28.51 -19.35 44.08
C GLY A 715 29.05 -19.48 42.65
N PRO A 716 30.19 -20.17 42.41
CA PRO A 716 31.23 -19.67 41.51
C PRO A 716 31.21 -20.20 40.06
N ALA A 717 31.87 -19.40 39.22
CA ALA A 717 32.52 -19.65 37.93
C ALA A 717 32.48 -21.05 37.31
N TRP A 718 32.09 -21.10 36.01
CA TRP A 718 32.51 -22.18 35.10
C TRP A 718 33.48 -21.64 34.03
N GLN A 719 34.71 -22.12 34.14
CA GLN A 719 35.81 -22.00 33.18
C GLN A 719 35.53 -22.81 31.89
N ALA A 720 36.08 -22.33 30.78
CA ALA A 720 36.02 -22.96 29.47
C ALA A 720 37.17 -23.97 29.23
N ARG A 721 36.86 -25.08 28.56
CA ARG A 721 37.74 -25.96 27.75
C ARG A 721 36.89 -26.43 26.55
N ASP A 722 37.33 -26.67 25.31
CA ASP A 722 38.59 -26.80 24.55
C ASP A 722 38.21 -26.58 23.05
N PRO A 723 38.98 -25.87 22.19
CA PRO A 723 38.56 -25.53 20.83
C PRO A 723 39.11 -26.51 19.77
N ARG A 724 38.39 -27.60 19.46
CA ARG A 724 38.66 -28.38 18.22
C ARG A 724 37.39 -28.90 17.56
N ARG A 725 36.83 -28.11 16.64
CA ARG A 725 36.10 -28.52 15.42
C ARG A 725 35.83 -27.31 14.51
N PRO A 726 35.88 -27.45 13.17
CA PRO A 726 35.79 -26.33 12.25
C PRO A 726 34.40 -25.67 12.29
N ARG A 727 34.38 -24.34 12.37
CA ARG A 727 33.16 -23.53 12.34
C ARG A 727 32.53 -23.56 10.94
N SER A 728 31.49 -24.36 10.73
CA SER A 728 30.56 -24.13 9.62
C SER A 728 29.75 -22.86 9.91
N ARG A 729 29.96 -21.82 9.09
CA ARG A 729 29.34 -20.50 9.26
C ARG A 729 27.92 -20.52 8.66
N LYS A 730 26.89 -20.82 9.45
CA LYS A 730 25.46 -20.60 9.07
C LYS A 730 24.99 -19.16 9.33
N PRO A 731 24.53 -18.36 8.36
CA PRO A 731 23.77 -17.12 8.62
C PRO A 731 22.35 -17.46 9.08
N ALA A 732 21.73 -16.60 9.90
CA ALA A 732 20.36 -16.79 10.37
C ALA A 732 19.73 -15.41 10.50
N SER A 733 18.55 -15.16 9.92
CA SER A 733 17.78 -13.93 10.16
C SER A 733 17.25 -13.89 11.60
N ALA A 734 17.08 -12.70 12.15
CA ALA A 734 16.70 -12.52 13.54
C ALA A 734 15.17 -12.57 13.61
N ARG A 735 14.58 -13.74 13.89
CA ARG A 735 13.13 -13.83 14.16
C ARG A 735 12.85 -13.56 15.63
N PHE A 736 11.92 -12.65 15.90
CA PHE A 736 11.45 -12.38 17.25
C PHE A 736 9.97 -12.75 17.36
N VAL A 737 9.64 -13.43 18.44
CA VAL A 737 8.28 -13.89 18.73
C VAL A 737 7.95 -13.42 20.14
N CYS A 738 6.93 -12.58 20.26
CA CYS A 738 6.30 -12.26 21.54
C CYS A 738 4.94 -12.97 21.58
N ARG A 739 4.66 -13.70 22.65
CA ARG A 739 3.30 -14.23 22.88
C ARG A 739 2.48 -13.16 23.58
N HIS A 740 1.26 -12.95 23.08
CA HIS A 740 0.28 -12.04 23.63
C HIS A 740 -0.34 -12.66 24.91
N ASP A 741 0.46 -12.72 25.98
CA ASP A 741 -0.01 -12.90 27.37
C ASP A 741 0.26 -11.60 28.12
N ARG A 742 -0.45 -11.29 29.23
CA ARG A 742 -0.35 -10.04 30.02
C ARG A 742 1.07 -9.69 30.53
N HIS A 743 2.08 -10.49 30.22
CA HIS A 743 3.49 -10.23 30.38
C HIS A 743 4.20 -10.41 29.02
N ALA A 744 4.37 -9.32 28.26
CA ALA A 744 4.95 -9.33 26.93
C ALA A 744 6.48 -9.60 26.95
N ALA A 745 6.89 -10.82 27.28
CA ALA A 745 8.28 -11.23 27.17
C ALA A 745 8.61 -11.58 25.71
N LEU A 746 9.45 -10.76 25.06
CA LEU A 746 10.19 -11.24 23.89
C LEU A 746 10.98 -12.46 24.35
N ARG A 747 10.72 -13.63 23.77
CA ARG A 747 11.49 -14.84 24.08
C ARG A 747 12.38 -15.17 22.89
N ARG A 748 13.58 -15.66 23.16
CA ARG A 748 14.32 -16.42 22.14
C ARG A 748 13.43 -17.62 21.80
N SER A 749 13.10 -17.79 20.52
CA SER A 749 12.34 -18.94 20.04
C SER A 749 12.91 -20.23 20.67
N LYS A 750 12.02 -21.05 21.28
CA LYS A 750 12.23 -22.50 21.32
C LYS A 750 12.50 -22.87 19.87
N THR A 751 13.68 -23.42 19.59
CA THR A 751 14.18 -23.82 18.28
C THR A 751 13.02 -24.29 17.39
N LEU A 752 12.43 -23.37 16.62
CA LEU A 752 11.59 -23.76 15.51
C LEU A 752 12.55 -24.46 14.54
N PRO A 753 12.17 -25.63 13.98
CA PRO A 753 13.06 -26.41 13.13
C PRO A 753 13.73 -25.51 12.10
N GLN A 754 15.00 -25.75 11.77
CA GLN A 754 15.74 -25.03 10.71
C GLN A 754 15.08 -25.08 9.31
N ARG A 755 13.90 -25.70 9.19
CA ARG A 755 13.04 -25.68 8.00
C ARG A 755 12.46 -24.28 7.85
N GLY A 756 13.06 -23.46 7.00
CA GLY A 756 12.50 -22.15 6.61
C GLY A 756 13.47 -20.99 6.57
N LEU A 757 14.74 -21.17 7.00
CA LEU A 757 15.81 -20.22 6.70
C LEU A 757 16.59 -20.72 5.48
N PRO A 758 16.86 -19.86 4.49
CA PRO A 758 17.74 -20.25 3.40
C PRO A 758 19.14 -20.56 3.95
N ASP A 759 19.70 -21.73 3.60
CA ASP A 759 21.08 -22.06 3.99
C ASP A 759 22.06 -21.11 3.28
N ALA A 760 23.28 -20.94 3.80
CA ALA A 760 24.34 -20.15 3.17
C ALA A 760 24.55 -20.50 1.69
N ALA A 761 24.40 -21.78 1.34
CA ALA A 761 24.48 -22.27 -0.03
C ALA A 761 23.36 -21.75 -0.94
N GLN A 762 22.17 -21.46 -0.39
CA GLN A 762 21.03 -20.89 -1.12
C GLN A 762 21.18 -19.36 -1.28
N GLN A 763 21.89 -18.70 -0.36
CA GLN A 763 22.33 -17.31 -0.54
C GLN A 763 23.42 -17.24 -1.62
N ASP A 764 24.39 -18.16 -1.65
CA ASP A 764 25.42 -18.17 -2.71
C ASP A 764 24.84 -18.33 -4.13
N ALA A 765 23.61 -18.86 -4.30
CA ALA A 765 22.96 -18.99 -5.60
C ALA A 765 22.71 -17.63 -6.30
N LEU A 766 22.37 -16.59 -5.53
CA LEU A 766 22.10 -15.23 -6.01
C LEU A 766 23.36 -14.34 -6.07
N ARG A 767 24.37 -14.68 -5.27
CA ARG A 767 25.57 -13.88 -5.00
C ARG A 767 26.36 -13.45 -6.25
N GLY A 768 26.58 -14.36 -7.21
CA GLY A 768 27.41 -14.06 -8.37
C GLY A 768 26.86 -12.95 -9.28
N ILE A 769 25.56 -12.95 -9.53
CA ILE A 769 24.89 -11.95 -10.41
C ILE A 769 24.85 -10.58 -9.71
N ILE A 770 24.58 -10.60 -8.41
CA ILE A 770 24.41 -9.40 -7.59
C ILE A 770 25.76 -8.70 -7.36
N GLU A 771 26.81 -9.45 -7.04
CA GLU A 771 28.17 -8.91 -6.86
C GLU A 771 28.77 -8.39 -8.18
N ARG A 772 28.32 -8.90 -9.33
CA ARG A 772 28.78 -8.48 -10.66
C ARG A 772 27.85 -7.46 -11.35
N HIS A 773 26.76 -7.06 -10.70
CA HIS A 773 25.74 -6.18 -11.28
C HIS A 773 25.19 -6.68 -12.64
N GLU A 774 25.01 -8.00 -12.80
CA GLU A 774 24.49 -8.64 -14.02
C GLU A 774 22.95 -8.66 -14.10
N TYR A 775 22.30 -7.73 -13.39
CA TYR A 775 20.88 -7.41 -13.57
C TYR A 775 20.74 -6.27 -14.58
N ARG A 776 19.54 -6.05 -15.13
CA ARG A 776 19.35 -5.20 -16.31
C ARG A 776 19.45 -3.71 -15.99
#